data_AF-A0A6N8FF06-F1
#
_entry.id   AF-A0A6N8FF06-F1
#
_cell.length_a   1.000
_cell.length_b   1.000
_cell.length_c   1.000
_cell.angle_alpha   90.00
_cell.angle_beta   90.00
_cell.angle_gamma   90.00
#
_symmetry.space_group_name_H-M   'P 1'
#
loop_
_entity.id
_entity.type
_entity.pdbx_description
1 polymer ?
#
loop_
_entity_poly.entity_id
_entity_poly.type
_entity_poly.pdbx_seq_one_letter_code
_entity_poly.pdbx_strand_id
1 'polypeptide(L)'
;MIKQVRSWSKDERQDLIATKKVDWSIFEYGSQIPNEFHRDFITANGNNSLEVGEEANVKLIINDQPYQAKIVNNRRKDYEKGSLQLRYDQNKNLKENLRESFSVSYNYLLENREEKSKKPVFTPEDKAEFIDFYQTNEPYVYKVKFRTKKKKSRKPSFWWVNQGKTHNQEKDGGYLWAPQKAKHGREVDHHKRLLEAKAGDIVLCYSAKEVRAIGIVKEQAFEAQKPTEITSDEWQVNGYKLALGYYELQPTIAKEEIPIQWRLDELGPFNRKGDINQGYFYPVSNTFAQNLYQQFSDRFPVEVRTIMTEYNLDSSKEKTSESSKEYLSDKEMVDHIHNYISSKGFYYKEDEVKNLFLSLRTKPFVILSGISGTGKTKIVELFAESIGATEENGRFKLVPVRPDWSDGSDLLGYVDIKGDFQAGPLTTFIQDAQNDESRPYFVVLDEMNLARVEYYFSDFLSVIESRKWKDGEIKTSALIPQEQLNEEITIPPNLYVIGTVNMDETTHPFSKKVLDRANTIEFNEVKLDGFNFSSASDVGSIQLPNERIQSQYLYLKDAYDKHQQIIHDVTDRLLEINKILTPIQAHIGYRVRDEICFYLIYSRYLMGFDNAFDYQLHQKILPRITASEPRAFKVLESIYEYCTNHQFEEEEPENQAEILENAKYPKSAKKVHEMLRRGQIDGFTSFWIG
;
A
#
# COMPACT_ATOMS: atom_id res chain seq x y z
N MET A 1 23.15 -6.50 -23.21
CA MET A 1 23.75 -7.86 -23.11
C MET A 1 24.90 -7.92 -24.10
N ILE A 2 26.11 -8.29 -23.65
CA ILE A 2 27.35 -8.22 -24.43
C ILE A 2 27.53 -9.45 -25.33
N LYS A 3 27.27 -10.65 -24.79
CA LYS A 3 27.34 -11.91 -25.55
C LYS A 3 26.48 -12.99 -24.93
N GLN A 4 25.96 -13.89 -25.75
CA GLN A 4 25.20 -15.07 -25.33
C GLN A 4 25.52 -16.26 -26.24
N VAL A 5 25.88 -17.38 -25.64
CA VAL A 5 26.15 -18.64 -26.34
C VAL A 5 25.55 -19.78 -25.54
N ARG A 6 24.56 -20.47 -26.13
CA ARG A 6 23.82 -21.56 -25.49
C ARG A 6 23.22 -21.08 -24.15
N SER A 7 23.56 -21.75 -23.05
CA SER A 7 23.14 -21.42 -21.69
C SER A 7 24.01 -20.38 -21.00
N TRP A 8 25.03 -19.81 -21.65
CA TRP A 8 25.91 -18.82 -21.07
C TRP A 8 25.64 -17.43 -21.66
N SER A 9 25.65 -16.41 -20.81
CA SER A 9 25.52 -15.01 -21.21
C SER A 9 26.45 -14.11 -20.40
N LYS A 10 26.71 -12.90 -20.90
CA LYS A 10 27.40 -11.83 -20.18
C LYS A 10 26.79 -10.49 -20.56
N ASP A 11 26.65 -9.61 -19.58
CA ASP A 11 26.19 -8.22 -19.72
C ASP A 11 27.24 -7.25 -19.16
N GLU A 12 26.87 -5.97 -19.01
CA GLU A 12 27.77 -4.86 -18.66
C GLU A 12 28.05 -4.74 -17.16
N ARG A 13 27.56 -5.67 -16.33
CA ARG A 13 27.82 -5.65 -14.88
C ARG A 13 29.31 -5.79 -14.59
N GLN A 14 29.82 -4.89 -13.74
CA GLN A 14 31.21 -4.86 -13.30
C GLN A 14 31.61 -6.20 -12.65
N ASP A 15 32.84 -6.65 -12.92
CA ASP A 15 33.46 -7.90 -12.41
C ASP A 15 32.72 -9.20 -12.74
N LEU A 16 31.68 -9.17 -13.57
CA LEU A 16 30.99 -10.38 -14.02
C LEU A 16 31.86 -11.14 -15.02
N ILE A 17 32.21 -12.38 -14.68
CA ILE A 17 32.89 -13.31 -15.59
C ILE A 17 31.86 -13.78 -16.62
N ALA A 18 30.77 -14.40 -16.16
CA ALA A 18 29.66 -14.89 -16.97
C ALA A 18 28.44 -15.29 -16.12
N THR A 19 27.29 -15.37 -16.77
CA THR A 19 26.03 -15.91 -16.23
C THR A 19 25.71 -17.24 -16.91
N LYS A 20 25.34 -18.26 -16.13
CA LYS A 20 24.93 -19.58 -16.61
C LYS A 20 23.45 -19.82 -16.29
N LYS A 21 22.62 -20.01 -17.32
CA LYS A 21 21.26 -20.56 -17.19
C LYS A 21 21.34 -22.00 -16.70
N VAL A 22 20.60 -22.33 -15.65
CA VAL A 22 20.59 -23.65 -15.01
C VAL A 22 20.03 -24.69 -15.99
N ASP A 23 20.72 -25.82 -16.10
CA ASP A 23 20.30 -27.02 -16.82
C ASP A 23 20.70 -28.26 -16.01
N TRP A 24 20.35 -29.45 -16.51
CA TRP A 24 20.59 -30.69 -15.78
C TRP A 24 22.06 -30.92 -15.39
N SER A 25 23.02 -30.43 -16.19
CA SER A 25 24.44 -30.68 -15.93
C SER A 25 24.94 -30.08 -14.61
N ILE A 26 24.34 -28.96 -14.20
CA ILE A 26 24.61 -28.28 -12.92
C ILE A 26 24.33 -29.18 -11.71
N PHE A 27 23.37 -30.10 -11.80
CA PHE A 27 22.99 -30.97 -10.68
C PHE A 27 23.75 -32.31 -10.62
N GLU A 28 24.61 -32.57 -11.62
CA GLU A 28 25.33 -33.84 -11.76
C GLU A 28 26.85 -33.66 -11.65
N TYR A 29 27.45 -32.93 -12.61
CA TYR A 29 28.90 -32.91 -12.81
C TYR A 29 29.50 -31.50 -12.95
N GLY A 30 28.69 -30.49 -13.31
CA GLY A 30 29.14 -29.11 -13.48
C GLY A 30 28.72 -28.50 -14.79
N SER A 31 29.57 -27.69 -15.42
CA SER A 31 29.24 -27.04 -16.70
C SER A 31 30.45 -26.93 -17.62
N GLN A 32 30.21 -27.18 -18.91
CA GLN A 32 31.16 -26.83 -19.96
C GLN A 32 31.14 -25.32 -20.22
N ILE A 33 32.31 -24.70 -20.32
CA ILE A 33 32.48 -23.27 -20.62
C ILE A 33 32.70 -23.12 -22.14
N PRO A 34 31.83 -22.39 -22.87
CA PRO A 34 32.01 -22.15 -24.30
C PRO A 34 33.28 -21.36 -24.60
N ASN A 35 33.86 -21.57 -25.79
CA ASN A 35 35.14 -20.96 -26.20
C ASN A 35 35.11 -19.43 -26.13
N GLU A 36 33.94 -18.83 -26.39
CA GLU A 36 33.68 -17.40 -26.34
C GLU A 36 33.84 -16.82 -24.93
N PHE A 37 33.77 -17.66 -23.88
CA PHE A 37 33.93 -17.28 -22.49
C PHE A 37 35.32 -17.63 -21.92
N HIS A 38 36.18 -18.33 -22.67
CA HIS A 38 37.51 -18.74 -22.16
C HIS A 38 38.34 -17.52 -21.76
N ARG A 39 38.30 -16.44 -22.55
CA ARG A 39 39.04 -15.22 -22.25
C ARG A 39 38.58 -14.57 -20.94
N ASP A 40 37.28 -14.58 -20.63
CA ASP A 40 36.79 -14.00 -19.38
C ASP A 40 37.30 -14.78 -18.17
N PHE A 41 37.28 -16.12 -18.24
CA PHE A 41 37.81 -16.97 -17.17
C PHE A 41 39.34 -16.85 -17.04
N ILE A 42 40.08 -16.74 -18.15
CA ILE A 42 41.54 -16.51 -18.13
C ILE A 42 41.85 -15.16 -17.48
N THR A 43 41.16 -14.09 -17.89
CA THR A 43 41.34 -12.76 -17.29
C THR A 43 40.97 -12.76 -15.80
N ALA A 44 39.90 -13.46 -15.42
CA ALA A 44 39.51 -13.61 -14.03
C ALA A 44 40.55 -14.35 -13.17
N ASN A 45 41.37 -15.19 -13.79
CA ASN A 45 42.44 -15.94 -13.13
C ASN A 45 43.81 -15.25 -13.25
N GLY A 46 43.85 -13.93 -13.45
CA GLY A 46 45.10 -13.18 -13.56
C GLY A 46 45.87 -13.44 -14.87
N ASN A 47 45.14 -13.73 -15.95
CA ASN A 47 45.67 -14.15 -17.26
C ASN A 47 46.38 -15.52 -17.27
N ASN A 48 46.18 -16.34 -16.25
CA ASN A 48 46.65 -17.72 -16.24
C ASN A 48 45.73 -18.61 -17.09
N SER A 49 46.28 -19.20 -18.15
CA SER A 49 45.59 -20.18 -18.99
C SER A 49 46.04 -21.59 -18.65
N LEU A 50 45.10 -22.55 -18.66
CA LEU A 50 45.40 -23.97 -18.51
C LEU A 50 45.70 -24.59 -19.88
N GLU A 51 46.79 -25.35 -19.98
CA GLU A 51 47.09 -26.16 -21.17
C GLU A 51 46.16 -27.37 -21.27
N VAL A 52 46.10 -27.99 -22.46
CA VAL A 52 45.23 -29.14 -22.68
C VAL A 52 45.72 -30.33 -21.85
N GLY A 53 44.86 -30.83 -20.97
CA GLY A 53 45.16 -31.89 -20.00
C GLY A 53 45.38 -31.39 -18.58
N GLU A 54 45.49 -30.07 -18.37
CA GLU A 54 45.67 -29.49 -17.04
C GLU A 54 44.34 -29.26 -16.30
N GLU A 55 44.44 -29.28 -14.97
CA GLU A 55 43.38 -28.92 -14.04
C GLU A 55 43.87 -27.95 -12.97
N ALA A 56 42.98 -27.06 -12.51
CA ALA A 56 43.20 -26.22 -11.35
C ALA A 56 42.05 -26.36 -10.36
N ASN A 57 42.37 -26.31 -9.06
CA ASN A 57 41.35 -26.26 -8.01
C ASN A 57 40.70 -24.87 -8.00
N VAL A 58 39.37 -24.85 -7.92
CA VAL A 58 38.55 -23.64 -7.91
C VAL A 58 37.78 -23.57 -6.61
N LYS A 59 37.72 -22.39 -6.01
CA LYS A 59 36.90 -22.12 -4.82
C LYS A 59 35.70 -21.27 -5.23
N LEU A 60 34.49 -21.82 -5.07
CA LEU A 60 33.24 -21.13 -5.32
C LEU A 60 32.70 -20.57 -3.99
N ILE A 61 32.63 -19.26 -3.85
CA ILE A 61 32.08 -18.60 -2.65
C ILE A 61 30.60 -18.35 -2.88
N ILE A 62 29.74 -19.12 -2.22
CA ILE A 62 28.27 -19.03 -2.29
C ILE A 62 27.76 -18.67 -0.88
N ASN A 63 27.05 -17.55 -0.72
CA ASN A 63 26.58 -17.06 0.59
C ASN A 63 27.70 -17.04 1.65
N ASP A 64 28.87 -16.53 1.27
CA ASP A 64 30.09 -16.46 2.09
C ASP A 64 30.65 -17.82 2.56
N GLN A 65 30.10 -18.93 2.07
CA GLN A 65 30.59 -20.30 2.29
C GLN A 65 31.40 -20.79 1.09
N PRO A 66 32.61 -21.35 1.30
CA PRO A 66 33.45 -21.83 0.21
C PRO A 66 33.15 -23.29 -0.16
N TYR A 67 32.92 -23.53 -1.44
CA TYR A 67 32.76 -24.86 -2.02
C TYR A 67 33.91 -25.18 -2.97
N GLN A 68 34.45 -26.40 -2.87
CA GLN A 68 35.53 -26.87 -3.74
C GLN A 68 34.98 -27.35 -5.08
N ALA A 69 35.63 -26.91 -6.15
CA ALA A 69 35.41 -27.32 -7.53
C ALA A 69 36.77 -27.44 -8.25
N LYS A 70 36.75 -27.83 -9.52
CA LYS A 70 37.93 -27.81 -10.40
C LYS A 70 37.56 -27.20 -11.73
N ILE A 71 38.50 -26.52 -12.37
CA ILE A 71 38.41 -26.18 -13.78
C ILE A 71 39.43 -27.03 -14.54
N VAL A 72 38.96 -27.75 -15.56
CA VAL A 72 39.77 -28.72 -16.31
C VAL A 72 39.73 -28.37 -17.78
N ASN A 73 40.87 -28.42 -18.46
CA ASN A 73 40.95 -28.24 -19.90
C ASN A 73 41.08 -29.60 -20.63
N ASN A 74 39.95 -30.19 -21.04
CA ASN A 74 39.94 -31.52 -21.63
C ASN A 74 40.16 -31.50 -23.15
N ARG A 75 40.89 -32.49 -23.69
CA ARG A 75 41.09 -32.67 -25.14
C ARG A 75 39.79 -33.14 -25.80
N ARG A 76 39.31 -32.43 -26.83
CA ARG A 76 38.23 -32.91 -27.72
C ARG A 76 38.82 -33.35 -29.06
N LYS A 77 38.25 -34.39 -29.66
CA LYS A 77 38.69 -34.93 -30.96
C LYS A 77 38.50 -33.96 -32.14
N ASP A 78 37.64 -32.95 -31.98
CA ASP A 78 37.17 -32.09 -33.09
C ASP A 78 37.58 -30.60 -32.97
N TYR A 79 38.46 -30.23 -32.02
CA TYR A 79 38.89 -28.84 -31.80
C TYR A 79 40.39 -28.75 -31.43
N GLU A 80 41.14 -27.86 -32.07
CA GLU A 80 42.55 -27.57 -31.73
C GLU A 80 42.71 -26.92 -30.34
N LYS A 81 41.68 -26.21 -29.85
CA LYS A 81 41.64 -25.62 -28.51
C LYS A 81 40.81 -26.53 -27.60
N GLY A 82 41.37 -26.95 -26.46
CA GLY A 82 40.70 -27.83 -25.51
C GLY A 82 39.39 -27.24 -24.93
N SER A 83 38.65 -28.06 -24.19
CA SER A 83 37.33 -27.71 -23.63
C SER A 83 37.45 -27.43 -22.13
N LEU A 84 37.39 -26.15 -21.73
CA LEU A 84 37.26 -25.78 -20.33
C LEU A 84 35.94 -26.28 -19.73
N GLN A 85 36.03 -26.96 -18.59
CA GLN A 85 34.90 -27.48 -17.83
C GLN A 85 35.07 -27.14 -16.36
N LEU A 86 34.08 -26.47 -15.78
CA LEU A 86 33.96 -26.32 -14.34
C LEU A 86 33.28 -27.57 -13.78
N ARG A 87 33.98 -28.33 -12.95
CA ARG A 87 33.54 -29.61 -12.41
C ARG A 87 33.50 -29.64 -10.89
N TYR A 88 32.53 -30.34 -10.34
CA TYR A 88 32.38 -30.55 -8.89
C TYR A 88 31.70 -31.90 -8.59
N ASP A 89 32.00 -32.92 -9.40
CA ASP A 89 31.35 -34.23 -9.38
C ASP A 89 31.33 -34.87 -7.98
N GLN A 90 32.42 -34.70 -7.22
CA GLN A 90 32.63 -35.31 -5.91
C GLN A 90 32.09 -34.48 -4.75
N ASN A 91 31.65 -33.23 -4.99
CA ASN A 91 31.18 -32.33 -3.94
C ASN A 91 29.68 -32.53 -3.70
N LYS A 92 29.33 -33.51 -2.85
CA LYS A 92 27.93 -33.83 -2.53
C LYS A 92 27.19 -32.63 -1.92
N ASN A 93 27.83 -31.93 -0.98
CA ASN A 93 27.24 -30.77 -0.29
C ASN A 93 26.92 -29.63 -1.27
N LEU A 94 27.79 -29.37 -2.26
CA LEU A 94 27.50 -28.38 -3.30
C LEU A 94 26.32 -28.83 -4.17
N LYS A 95 26.25 -30.11 -4.56
CA LYS A 95 25.15 -30.64 -5.38
C LYS A 95 23.81 -30.58 -4.65
N GLU A 96 23.79 -30.91 -3.36
CA GLU A 96 22.59 -30.77 -2.51
C GLU A 96 22.17 -29.30 -2.42
N ASN A 97 23.10 -28.40 -2.11
CA ASN A 97 22.82 -26.96 -2.06
C ASN A 97 22.29 -26.41 -3.39
N LEU A 98 22.83 -26.86 -4.53
CA LEU A 98 22.34 -26.48 -5.86
C LEU A 98 20.92 -26.99 -6.10
N ARG A 99 20.61 -28.25 -5.74
CA ARG A 99 19.25 -28.83 -5.89
C ARG A 99 18.22 -28.11 -5.03
N GLU A 100 18.58 -27.78 -3.79
CA GLU A 100 17.74 -27.02 -2.86
C GLU A 100 17.50 -25.59 -3.39
N SER A 101 18.58 -24.92 -3.79
CA SER A 101 18.52 -23.53 -4.24
C SER A 101 17.75 -23.38 -5.55
N PHE A 102 17.92 -24.28 -6.52
CA PHE A 102 17.30 -24.22 -7.84
C PHE A 102 16.13 -25.22 -7.99
N SER A 103 15.29 -25.31 -6.96
CA SER A 103 14.24 -26.32 -6.89
C SER A 103 13.20 -26.22 -8.03
N VAL A 104 12.94 -25.02 -8.57
CA VAL A 104 11.98 -24.83 -9.68
C VAL A 104 12.52 -25.42 -10.98
N SER A 105 13.76 -25.07 -11.36
CA SER A 105 14.42 -25.66 -12.53
C SER A 105 14.65 -27.15 -12.34
N TYR A 106 15.06 -27.58 -11.15
CA TYR A 106 15.32 -28.98 -10.84
C TYR A 106 14.08 -29.85 -11.01
N ASN A 107 12.94 -29.47 -10.42
CA ASN A 107 11.69 -30.23 -10.53
C ASN A 107 11.16 -30.24 -11.97
N TYR A 108 11.18 -29.10 -12.67
CA TYR A 108 10.77 -29.06 -14.07
C TYR A 108 11.63 -29.99 -14.94
N LEU A 109 12.95 -29.93 -14.77
CA LEU A 109 13.87 -30.79 -15.52
C LEU A 109 13.71 -32.27 -15.13
N LEU A 110 13.42 -32.58 -13.86
CA LEU A 110 13.17 -33.94 -13.39
C LEU A 110 11.89 -34.53 -13.99
N GLU A 111 10.79 -33.76 -14.00
CA GLU A 111 9.49 -34.18 -14.54
C GLU A 111 9.49 -34.35 -16.06
N ASN A 112 10.27 -33.53 -16.78
CA ASN A 112 10.24 -33.46 -18.24
C ASN A 112 11.40 -34.22 -18.91
N ARG A 113 12.25 -34.89 -18.12
CA ARG A 113 13.36 -35.69 -18.64
C ARG A 113 12.95 -37.16 -18.72
N GLU A 114 12.77 -37.66 -19.93
CA GLU A 114 12.66 -39.10 -20.17
C GLU A 114 14.02 -39.77 -19.91
N GLU A 115 14.07 -40.78 -19.04
CA GLU A 115 15.31 -41.47 -18.62
C GLU A 115 16.18 -42.00 -19.77
N LYS A 116 15.61 -42.22 -20.96
CA LYS A 116 16.29 -42.78 -22.14
C LYS A 116 16.45 -41.80 -23.32
N SER A 117 16.00 -40.55 -23.20
CA SER A 117 16.07 -39.58 -24.29
C SER A 117 17.40 -38.80 -24.30
N LYS A 118 18.05 -38.72 -25.47
CA LYS A 118 19.25 -37.89 -25.69
C LYS A 118 18.93 -36.41 -25.97
N LYS A 119 17.66 -36.03 -26.03
CA LYS A 119 17.28 -34.64 -26.32
C LYS A 119 17.47 -33.77 -25.07
N PRO A 120 18.16 -32.62 -25.16
CA PRO A 120 18.30 -31.70 -24.05
C PRO A 120 16.95 -31.08 -23.70
N VAL A 121 16.54 -31.17 -22.43
CA VAL A 121 15.37 -30.49 -21.90
C VAL A 121 15.81 -29.09 -21.47
N PHE A 122 15.19 -28.06 -22.03
CA PHE A 122 15.46 -26.68 -21.66
C PHE A 122 14.35 -26.16 -20.76
N THR A 123 14.73 -25.48 -19.68
CA THR A 123 13.80 -24.79 -18.80
C THR A 123 13.19 -23.58 -19.53
N PRO A 124 11.84 -23.48 -19.61
CA PRO A 124 11.12 -22.30 -20.11
C PRO A 124 11.56 -21.02 -19.41
N GLU A 125 11.42 -19.85 -20.04
CA GLU A 125 11.89 -18.59 -19.46
C GLU A 125 11.19 -18.23 -18.14
N ASP A 126 9.90 -18.51 -18.03
CA ASP A 126 9.08 -18.37 -16.82
C ASP A 126 9.50 -19.31 -15.68
N LYS A 127 10.32 -20.34 -15.97
CA LYS A 127 10.89 -21.27 -14.96
C LYS A 127 12.42 -21.23 -14.88
N ALA A 128 13.07 -20.42 -15.72
CA ALA A 128 14.53 -20.36 -15.80
C ALA A 128 15.16 -19.72 -14.56
N GLU A 129 16.20 -20.36 -14.05
CA GLU A 129 17.07 -19.86 -12.98
C GLU A 129 18.52 -19.75 -13.47
N PHE A 130 19.33 -18.93 -12.80
CA PHE A 130 20.67 -18.58 -13.28
C PHE A 130 21.71 -18.57 -12.15
N ILE A 131 22.97 -18.81 -12.54
CA ILE A 131 24.16 -18.73 -11.70
C ILE A 131 25.08 -17.64 -12.27
N ASP A 132 25.35 -16.59 -11.50
CA ASP A 132 26.29 -15.53 -11.86
C ASP A 132 27.66 -15.80 -11.24
N PHE A 133 28.71 -15.77 -12.05
CA PHE A 133 30.11 -15.93 -11.62
C PHE A 133 30.82 -14.58 -11.68
N TYR A 134 31.34 -14.13 -10.53
CA TYR A 134 32.08 -12.89 -10.39
C TYR A 134 33.55 -13.15 -10.10
N GLN A 135 34.38 -12.29 -10.68
CA GLN A 135 35.82 -12.26 -10.43
C GLN A 135 36.09 -11.83 -8.98
N THR A 136 37.19 -12.35 -8.42
CA THR A 136 37.73 -11.89 -7.14
C THR A 136 39.19 -11.47 -7.34
N ASN A 137 39.81 -10.96 -6.27
CA ASN A 137 41.22 -10.58 -6.30
C ASN A 137 42.17 -11.79 -6.29
N GLU A 138 41.66 -13.01 -6.12
CA GLU A 138 42.44 -14.26 -6.09
C GLU A 138 42.14 -15.12 -7.33
N PRO A 139 43.17 -15.58 -8.07
CA PRO A 139 42.97 -16.51 -9.18
C PRO A 139 42.26 -17.79 -8.74
N TYR A 140 41.37 -18.32 -9.59
CA TYR A 140 40.57 -19.52 -9.33
C TYR A 140 39.63 -19.44 -8.11
N VAL A 141 39.36 -18.23 -7.61
CA VAL A 141 38.34 -17.99 -6.59
C VAL A 141 37.22 -17.15 -7.21
N TYR A 142 36.00 -17.68 -7.22
CA TYR A 142 34.84 -17.03 -7.83
C TYR A 142 33.77 -16.76 -6.78
N LYS A 143 33.26 -15.53 -6.74
CA LYS A 143 32.05 -15.22 -5.99
C LYS A 143 30.85 -15.61 -6.84
N VAL A 144 29.97 -16.43 -6.29
CA VAL A 144 28.83 -17.00 -7.02
C VAL A 144 27.53 -16.48 -6.41
N LYS A 145 26.67 -15.93 -7.26
CA LYS A 145 25.33 -15.49 -6.87
C LYS A 145 24.27 -16.31 -7.60
N PHE A 146 23.30 -16.83 -6.85
CA PHE A 146 22.17 -17.55 -7.43
C PHE A 146 21.01 -16.59 -7.73
N ARG A 147 20.34 -16.83 -8.86
CA ARG A 147 19.09 -16.19 -9.25
C ARG A 147 18.02 -17.27 -9.36
N THR A 148 17.39 -17.55 -8.22
CA THR A 148 16.45 -18.65 -8.03
C THR A 148 14.99 -18.20 -8.18
N LYS A 149 14.09 -19.14 -8.42
CA LYS A 149 12.63 -19.00 -8.33
C LYS A 149 12.18 -19.87 -7.15
N LYS A 150 11.59 -19.29 -6.11
CA LYS A 150 11.23 -20.05 -4.90
C LYS A 150 10.02 -20.97 -5.15
N LYS A 151 10.09 -22.20 -4.64
CA LYS A 151 8.91 -23.06 -4.44
C LYS A 151 8.07 -22.43 -3.33
N LYS A 152 6.82 -22.03 -3.59
CA LYS A 152 5.89 -21.58 -2.54
C LYS A 152 5.64 -22.77 -1.59
N SER A 153 6.36 -22.85 -0.48
CA SER A 153 5.95 -23.67 0.67
C SER A 153 4.62 -23.09 1.14
N ARG A 154 3.64 -23.96 1.41
CA ARG A 154 2.33 -23.46 1.84
C ARG A 154 2.48 -22.81 3.21
N LYS A 155 2.15 -21.52 3.29
CA LYS A 155 2.10 -20.78 4.55
C LYS A 155 1.12 -21.45 5.54
N PRO A 156 1.53 -21.68 6.80
CA PRO A 156 0.65 -22.20 7.83
C PRO A 156 -0.50 -21.23 8.08
N SER A 157 -1.70 -21.75 8.22
CA SER A 157 -2.85 -21.02 8.76
C SER A 157 -2.85 -21.09 10.27
N PHE A 158 -3.43 -20.08 10.92
CA PHE A 158 -3.53 -20.01 12.38
C PHE A 158 -4.95 -20.33 12.84
N TRP A 159 -5.02 -21.08 13.93
CA TRP A 159 -6.27 -21.54 14.53
C TRP A 159 -6.24 -21.33 16.04
N TRP A 160 -7.42 -21.32 16.64
CA TRP A 160 -7.64 -21.27 18.08
C TRP A 160 -8.58 -22.39 18.48
N VAL A 161 -8.23 -23.11 19.54
CA VAL A 161 -9.07 -24.16 20.11
C VAL A 161 -9.41 -23.88 21.57
N ASN A 162 -10.69 -23.99 21.92
CA ASN A 162 -11.18 -23.91 23.29
C ASN A 162 -11.30 -25.32 23.89
N GLN A 163 -10.29 -25.73 24.65
CA GLN A 163 -10.23 -27.05 25.28
C GLN A 163 -10.76 -26.96 26.71
N GLY A 164 -11.98 -27.45 26.91
CA GLY A 164 -12.64 -27.52 28.21
C GLY A 164 -12.18 -28.74 29.03
N LYS A 165 -13.14 -29.61 29.38
CA LYS A 165 -12.91 -30.80 30.22
C LYS A 165 -12.04 -31.90 29.58
N THR A 166 -11.80 -31.82 28.26
CA THR A 166 -11.07 -32.83 27.47
C THR A 166 -9.61 -32.47 27.20
N HIS A 167 -9.13 -31.32 27.70
CA HIS A 167 -7.78 -30.81 27.43
C HIS A 167 -6.67 -31.84 27.74
N ASN A 168 -6.73 -32.49 28.91
CA ASN A 168 -5.68 -33.43 29.32
C ASN A 168 -5.68 -34.68 28.43
N GLN A 169 -6.85 -35.25 28.11
CA GLN A 169 -6.95 -36.43 27.25
C GLN A 169 -6.52 -36.15 25.81
N GLU A 170 -6.92 -35.00 25.26
CA GLU A 170 -6.54 -34.55 23.91
C GLU A 170 -5.04 -34.29 23.79
N LYS A 171 -4.45 -33.70 24.83
CA LYS A 171 -3.02 -33.43 24.91
C LYS A 171 -2.21 -34.73 25.02
N ASP A 172 -2.56 -35.60 25.97
CA ASP A 172 -1.87 -36.87 26.19
C ASP A 172 -2.00 -37.81 24.97
N GLY A 173 -3.13 -37.72 24.25
CA GLY A 173 -3.39 -38.47 23.02
C GLY A 173 -2.82 -37.83 21.75
N GLY A 174 -2.35 -36.58 21.78
CA GLY A 174 -1.80 -35.89 20.61
C GLY A 174 -2.82 -35.60 19.50
N TYR A 175 -4.06 -35.24 19.86
CA TYR A 175 -5.10 -34.93 18.88
C TYR A 175 -6.08 -33.85 19.36
N LEU A 176 -6.89 -33.32 18.44
CA LEU A 176 -8.16 -32.67 18.72
C LEU A 176 -9.29 -33.56 18.23
N TRP A 177 -10.40 -33.61 18.97
CA TRP A 177 -11.57 -34.37 18.55
C TRP A 177 -12.86 -33.57 18.74
N ALA A 178 -13.76 -33.61 17.76
CA ALA A 178 -15.09 -33.01 17.89
C ALA A 178 -16.18 -33.88 17.25
N PRO A 179 -17.40 -33.94 17.82
CA PRO A 179 -18.49 -34.77 17.29
C PRO A 179 -19.10 -34.17 16.01
N GLN A 180 -19.54 -35.02 15.08
CA GLN A 180 -20.16 -34.57 13.82
C GLN A 180 -21.49 -33.83 14.02
N LYS A 181 -22.25 -34.19 15.06
CA LYS A 181 -23.56 -33.60 15.40
C LYS A 181 -23.61 -33.24 16.87
N ALA A 182 -24.31 -32.15 17.20
CA ALA A 182 -24.65 -31.82 18.59
C ALA A 182 -25.63 -32.84 19.19
N LYS A 183 -25.82 -32.77 20.51
CA LYS A 183 -26.75 -33.59 21.31
C LYS A 183 -28.20 -33.66 20.75
N HIS A 184 -28.61 -32.70 19.93
CA HIS A 184 -29.94 -32.62 19.29
C HIS A 184 -29.93 -32.85 17.76
N GLY A 185 -28.87 -33.44 17.20
CA GLY A 185 -28.83 -33.84 15.78
C GLY A 185 -28.58 -32.71 14.78
N ARG A 186 -28.44 -31.44 15.24
CA ARG A 186 -27.97 -30.33 14.39
C ARG A 186 -26.47 -30.45 14.15
N GLU A 187 -26.06 -30.20 12.92
CA GLU A 187 -24.65 -30.01 12.58
C GLU A 187 -24.10 -28.76 13.29
N VAL A 188 -22.83 -28.82 13.67
CA VAL A 188 -22.17 -27.75 14.40
C VAL A 188 -21.01 -27.25 13.55
N ASP A 189 -21.17 -26.08 12.94
CA ASP A 189 -20.24 -25.55 11.94
C ASP A 189 -18.79 -25.47 12.44
N HIS A 190 -18.59 -25.15 13.72
CA HIS A 190 -17.25 -25.05 14.31
C HIS A 190 -16.56 -26.42 14.54
N HIS A 191 -17.28 -27.55 14.49
CA HIS A 191 -16.66 -28.88 14.53
C HIS A 191 -16.18 -29.33 13.14
N LYS A 192 -16.93 -28.98 12.09
CA LYS A 192 -16.55 -29.27 10.69
C LYS A 192 -15.27 -28.54 10.28
N ARG A 193 -14.98 -27.38 10.89
CA ARG A 193 -13.75 -26.60 10.64
C ARG A 193 -12.45 -27.36 10.93
N LEU A 194 -12.47 -28.42 11.75
CA LEU A 194 -11.29 -29.29 11.91
C LEU A 194 -10.81 -29.87 10.57
N LEU A 195 -11.72 -30.11 9.63
CA LEU A 195 -11.40 -30.60 8.27
C LEU A 195 -10.68 -29.56 7.41
N GLU A 196 -10.77 -28.27 7.77
CA GLU A 196 -10.11 -27.17 7.05
C GLU A 196 -8.64 -27.03 7.46
N ALA A 197 -8.28 -27.45 8.68
CA ALA A 197 -6.91 -27.45 9.17
C ALA A 197 -6.08 -28.51 8.45
N LYS A 198 -4.87 -28.14 8.04
CA LYS A 198 -3.97 -28.99 7.24
C LYS A 198 -2.61 -29.12 7.91
N ALA A 199 -1.89 -30.16 7.54
CA ALA A 199 -0.54 -30.41 8.06
C ALA A 199 0.35 -29.17 7.95
N GLY A 200 0.99 -28.80 9.07
CA GLY A 200 1.81 -27.60 9.22
C GLY A 200 1.09 -26.39 9.82
N ASP A 201 -0.25 -26.36 9.86
CA ASP A 201 -1.00 -25.26 10.47
C ASP A 201 -0.75 -25.18 11.99
N ILE A 202 -0.87 -23.96 12.54
CA ILE A 202 -0.55 -23.64 13.95
C ILE A 202 -1.85 -23.41 14.73
N VAL A 203 -1.95 -23.97 15.94
CA VAL A 203 -3.15 -23.94 16.77
C VAL A 203 -2.86 -23.38 18.16
N LEU A 204 -3.48 -22.25 18.53
CA LEU A 204 -3.46 -21.70 19.88
C LEU A 204 -4.38 -22.51 20.80
N CYS A 205 -3.82 -23.24 21.77
CA CYS A 205 -4.57 -24.14 22.65
C CYS A 205 -4.98 -23.43 23.93
N TYR A 206 -6.24 -23.02 24.02
CA TYR A 206 -6.80 -22.26 25.13
C TYR A 206 -7.58 -23.15 26.10
N SER A 207 -7.21 -23.10 27.38
CA SER A 207 -7.89 -23.82 28.46
C SER A 207 -7.71 -23.09 29.79
N ALA A 208 -8.66 -23.25 30.71
CA ALA A 208 -8.60 -22.66 32.06
C ALA A 208 -8.30 -21.13 32.08
N LYS A 209 -8.84 -20.39 31.10
CA LYS A 209 -8.67 -18.95 30.87
C LYS A 209 -7.32 -18.49 30.32
N GLU A 210 -6.49 -19.43 29.87
CA GLU A 210 -5.12 -19.16 29.40
C GLU A 210 -4.85 -19.89 28.08
N VAL A 211 -4.01 -19.32 27.23
CA VAL A 211 -3.33 -20.06 26.16
C VAL A 211 -2.19 -20.84 26.81
N ARG A 212 -2.28 -22.17 26.75
CA ARG A 212 -1.38 -23.07 27.49
C ARG A 212 -0.35 -23.75 26.60
N ALA A 213 -0.68 -23.96 25.34
CA ALA A 213 0.18 -24.63 24.40
C ALA A 213 -0.04 -24.11 22.98
N ILE A 214 0.94 -24.38 22.14
CA ILE A 214 0.85 -24.25 20.68
C ILE A 214 0.79 -25.66 20.11
N GLY A 215 -0.24 -25.93 19.33
CA GLY A 215 -0.39 -27.14 18.55
C GLY A 215 0.14 -26.96 17.14
N ILE A 216 0.79 -27.98 16.59
CA ILE A 216 1.14 -28.05 15.18
C ILE A 216 0.42 -29.24 14.56
N VAL A 217 -0.39 -28.99 13.53
CA VAL A 217 -1.14 -30.02 12.84
C VAL A 217 -0.19 -30.97 12.14
N LYS A 218 -0.24 -32.25 12.49
CA LYS A 218 0.61 -33.29 11.89
C LYS A 218 -0.04 -33.86 10.64
N GLU A 219 -1.34 -34.10 10.70
CA GLU A 219 -2.12 -34.67 9.60
C GLU A 219 -3.50 -34.00 9.57
N GLN A 220 -4.08 -33.88 8.37
CA GLN A 220 -5.42 -33.31 8.19
C GLN A 220 -6.47 -34.16 8.92
N ALA A 221 -7.54 -33.53 9.37
CA ALA A 221 -8.57 -34.25 10.12
C ALA A 221 -9.27 -35.29 9.25
N PHE A 222 -9.60 -36.43 9.88
CA PHE A 222 -10.35 -37.51 9.27
C PHE A 222 -11.52 -37.91 10.17
N GLU A 223 -12.50 -38.61 9.58
CA GLU A 223 -13.62 -39.15 10.33
C GLU A 223 -13.16 -40.32 11.19
N ALA A 224 -13.41 -40.23 12.50
CA ALA A 224 -12.96 -41.22 13.46
C ALA A 224 -14.00 -41.41 14.57
N GLN A 225 -13.99 -42.61 15.15
CA GLN A 225 -14.78 -42.85 16.36
C GLN A 225 -14.20 -42.08 17.55
N LYS A 226 -15.06 -41.80 18.52
CA LYS A 226 -14.71 -41.17 19.78
C LYS A 226 -13.62 -41.99 20.50
N PRO A 227 -12.49 -41.39 20.85
CA PRO A 227 -11.44 -42.05 21.62
C PRO A 227 -11.97 -42.59 22.95
N THR A 228 -11.54 -43.80 23.31
CA THR A 228 -11.97 -44.52 24.52
C THR A 228 -11.62 -43.79 25.81
N GLU A 229 -10.64 -42.91 25.78
CA GLU A 229 -10.15 -42.11 26.90
C GLU A 229 -11.09 -40.94 27.24
N ILE A 230 -12.00 -40.53 26.33
CA ILE A 230 -12.97 -39.46 26.56
C ILE A 230 -14.21 -40.04 27.25
N THR A 231 -14.27 -39.93 28.58
CA THR A 231 -15.32 -40.49 29.45
C THR A 231 -16.65 -39.73 29.45
N SER A 232 -16.80 -38.67 28.66
CA SER A 232 -18.04 -37.87 28.61
C SER A 232 -19.16 -38.60 27.86
N ASP A 233 -20.21 -39.06 28.55
CA ASP A 233 -21.38 -39.74 27.96
C ASP A 233 -22.23 -38.84 27.02
N GLU A 234 -21.89 -37.55 26.89
CA GLU A 234 -22.71 -36.58 26.17
C GLU A 234 -22.43 -36.48 24.66
N TRP A 235 -21.38 -37.14 24.16
CA TRP A 235 -20.91 -37.03 22.77
C TRP A 235 -21.18 -38.31 21.98
N GLN A 236 -21.65 -38.15 20.73
CA GLN A 236 -21.89 -39.27 19.82
C GLN A 236 -20.60 -40.02 19.44
N VAL A 237 -20.76 -41.26 18.96
CA VAL A 237 -19.65 -42.17 18.64
C VAL A 237 -18.81 -41.68 17.45
N ASN A 238 -19.37 -40.96 16.49
CA ASN A 238 -18.64 -40.52 15.28
C ASN A 238 -18.27 -39.02 15.34
N GLY A 239 -17.02 -38.71 15.02
CA GLY A 239 -16.46 -37.35 15.08
C GLY A 239 -15.35 -37.12 14.05
N TYR A 240 -14.74 -35.94 14.13
CA TYR A 240 -13.53 -35.58 13.39
C TYR A 240 -12.35 -35.62 14.34
N LYS A 241 -11.27 -36.29 13.95
CA LYS A 241 -10.01 -36.33 14.69
C LYS A 241 -8.92 -35.63 13.89
N LEU A 242 -8.27 -34.63 14.48
CA LEU A 242 -7.12 -33.91 13.93
C LEU A 242 -5.87 -34.28 14.72
N ALA A 243 -4.83 -34.81 14.07
CA ALA A 243 -3.58 -35.13 14.74
C ALA A 243 -2.79 -33.84 15.05
N LEU A 244 -2.42 -33.63 16.32
CA LEU A 244 -1.82 -32.38 16.80
C LEU A 244 -0.60 -32.67 17.69
N GLY A 245 0.56 -32.10 17.34
CA GLY A 245 1.71 -32.07 18.23
C GLY A 245 1.63 -30.87 19.18
N TYR A 246 1.66 -31.10 20.49
CA TYR A 246 1.55 -30.05 21.50
C TYR A 246 2.92 -29.56 21.99
N TYR A 247 3.06 -28.24 22.10
CA TYR A 247 4.26 -27.55 22.59
C TYR A 247 3.83 -26.55 23.67
N GLU A 248 4.22 -26.77 24.93
CA GLU A 248 3.74 -25.97 26.07
C GLU A 248 4.32 -24.55 26.10
N LEU A 249 3.49 -23.57 26.44
CA LEU A 249 3.95 -22.21 26.71
C LEU A 249 4.47 -22.09 28.15
N GLN A 250 5.58 -21.39 28.33
CA GLN A 250 6.21 -21.20 29.64
C GLN A 250 6.70 -19.73 29.80
N PRO A 251 6.02 -18.88 30.59
CA PRO A 251 4.72 -19.10 31.23
C PRO A 251 3.55 -19.15 30.24
N THR A 252 2.37 -19.59 30.68
CA THR A 252 1.12 -19.50 29.90
C THR A 252 0.73 -18.03 29.65
N ILE A 253 -0.20 -17.79 28.73
CA ILE A 253 -0.68 -16.44 28.40
C ILE A 253 -2.13 -16.32 28.84
N ALA A 254 -2.43 -15.53 29.88
CA ALA A 254 -3.80 -15.30 30.31
C ALA A 254 -4.58 -14.47 29.28
N LYS A 255 -5.90 -14.71 29.16
CA LYS A 255 -6.78 -13.92 28.27
C LYS A 255 -6.66 -12.42 28.55
N GLU A 256 -6.56 -12.06 29.83
CA GLU A 256 -6.44 -10.69 30.31
C GLU A 256 -5.11 -10.02 29.92
N GLU A 257 -4.05 -10.80 29.67
CA GLU A 257 -2.78 -10.27 29.15
C GLU A 257 -2.86 -9.92 27.66
N ILE A 258 -3.83 -10.48 26.92
CA ILE A 258 -4.05 -10.15 25.51
C ILE A 258 -4.79 -8.80 25.44
N PRO A 259 -4.19 -7.76 24.80
CA PRO A 259 -4.79 -6.44 24.68
C PRO A 259 -6.24 -6.49 24.21
N ILE A 260 -7.12 -5.75 24.88
CA ILE A 260 -8.56 -5.76 24.60
C ILE A 260 -8.84 -5.41 23.12
N GLN A 261 -8.09 -4.48 22.55
CA GLN A 261 -8.27 -4.09 21.15
C GLN A 261 -8.01 -5.24 20.18
N TRP A 262 -6.97 -6.06 20.41
CA TRP A 262 -6.68 -7.22 19.58
C TRP A 262 -7.80 -8.27 19.65
N ARG A 263 -8.40 -8.42 20.83
CA ARG A 263 -9.55 -9.30 21.03
C ARG A 263 -10.82 -8.76 20.37
N LEU A 264 -10.99 -7.44 20.29
CA LEU A 264 -12.15 -6.81 19.62
C LEU A 264 -12.03 -6.83 18.10
N ASP A 265 -10.81 -6.73 17.57
CA ASP A 265 -10.54 -6.75 16.12
C ASP A 265 -10.58 -8.18 15.51
N GLU A 266 -10.50 -9.21 16.36
CA GLU A 266 -10.47 -10.62 15.95
C GLU A 266 -11.88 -11.25 15.97
N LEU A 267 -12.36 -11.68 14.81
CA LEU A 267 -13.73 -12.17 14.60
C LEU A 267 -13.93 -13.67 14.92
N GLY A 268 -12.85 -14.39 15.23
CA GLY A 268 -12.89 -15.82 15.53
C GLY A 268 -13.17 -16.14 17.01
N PRO A 269 -12.15 -16.32 17.84
CA PRO A 269 -12.29 -16.79 19.22
C PRO A 269 -12.97 -15.81 20.18
N PHE A 270 -13.11 -14.52 19.84
CA PHE A 270 -13.63 -13.48 20.73
C PHE A 270 -14.98 -12.91 20.27
N ASN A 271 -15.82 -12.50 21.23
CA ASN A 271 -17.06 -11.80 21.01
C ASN A 271 -16.86 -10.28 21.02
N ARG A 272 -17.93 -9.51 20.75
CA ARG A 272 -17.92 -8.03 20.72
C ARG A 272 -17.53 -7.34 22.04
N LYS A 273 -17.38 -8.08 23.14
CA LYS A 273 -16.89 -7.59 24.44
C LYS A 273 -15.45 -8.03 24.72
N GLY A 274 -14.81 -8.72 23.76
CA GLY A 274 -13.49 -9.32 23.91
C GLY A 274 -13.47 -10.60 24.76
N ASP A 275 -14.63 -11.17 25.10
CA ASP A 275 -14.72 -12.44 25.81
C ASP A 275 -14.74 -13.63 24.85
N ILE A 276 -14.34 -14.81 25.32
CA ILE A 276 -14.24 -16.00 24.48
C ILE A 276 -15.62 -16.49 24.02
N ASN A 277 -15.75 -16.78 22.72
CA ASN A 277 -16.95 -17.33 22.11
C ASN A 277 -17.19 -18.80 22.54
N GLN A 278 -18.47 -19.19 22.62
CA GLN A 278 -18.92 -20.55 22.97
C GLN A 278 -18.86 -21.51 21.77
N GLY A 279 -17.66 -21.82 21.33
CA GLY A 279 -17.41 -22.82 20.30
C GLY A 279 -16.00 -23.39 20.39
N TYR A 280 -15.76 -24.45 19.62
CA TYR A 280 -14.58 -25.29 19.82
C TYR A 280 -13.35 -24.83 19.03
N PHE A 281 -13.48 -24.61 17.71
CA PHE A 281 -12.35 -24.37 16.81
C PHE A 281 -12.60 -23.16 15.89
N TYR A 282 -11.69 -22.20 15.91
CA TYR A 282 -11.80 -20.92 15.19
C TYR A 282 -10.57 -20.64 14.34
N PRO A 283 -10.72 -20.08 13.13
CA PRO A 283 -9.60 -19.45 12.44
C PRO A 283 -9.15 -18.21 13.24
N VAL A 284 -7.87 -17.91 13.14
CA VAL A 284 -7.24 -16.73 13.73
C VAL A 284 -6.55 -15.95 12.63
N SER A 285 -6.68 -14.63 12.64
CA SER A 285 -6.00 -13.79 11.66
C SER A 285 -4.48 -13.86 11.81
N ASN A 286 -3.75 -13.74 10.70
CA ASN A 286 -2.28 -13.69 10.72
C ASN A 286 -1.78 -12.53 11.60
N THR A 287 -2.46 -11.38 11.52
CA THR A 287 -2.13 -10.19 12.32
C THR A 287 -2.23 -10.48 13.82
N PHE A 288 -3.32 -11.13 14.27
CA PHE A 288 -3.47 -11.49 15.68
C PHE A 288 -2.38 -12.47 16.11
N ALA A 289 -2.12 -13.52 15.32
CA ALA A 289 -1.10 -14.52 15.64
C ALA A 289 0.32 -13.91 15.68
N GLN A 290 0.63 -12.99 14.77
CA GLN A 290 1.91 -12.27 14.75
C GLN A 290 2.06 -11.32 15.94
N ASN A 291 1.03 -10.53 16.26
CA ASN A 291 1.05 -9.65 17.43
C ASN A 291 1.23 -10.44 18.72
N LEU A 292 0.52 -11.56 18.85
CA LEU A 292 0.65 -12.47 19.99
C LEU A 292 2.08 -13.04 20.07
N TYR A 293 2.65 -13.51 18.96
CA TYR A 293 4.01 -14.01 18.95
C TYR A 293 5.05 -12.94 19.24
N GLN A 294 4.96 -11.76 18.64
CA GLN A 294 5.92 -10.67 18.87
C GLN A 294 5.93 -10.25 20.35
N GLN A 295 4.75 -10.14 20.96
CA GLN A 295 4.61 -9.72 22.35
C GLN A 295 5.07 -10.79 23.35
N PHE A 296 4.89 -12.08 23.03
CA PHE A 296 5.11 -13.19 23.96
C PHE A 296 6.13 -14.22 23.45
N SER A 297 7.00 -13.85 22.51
CA SER A 297 7.90 -14.77 21.80
C SER A 297 8.83 -15.57 22.71
N ASP A 298 9.22 -14.98 23.84
CA ASP A 298 10.02 -15.57 24.90
C ASP A 298 9.33 -16.76 25.56
N ARG A 299 8.00 -16.78 25.59
CA ARG A 299 7.17 -17.83 26.18
C ARG A 299 6.96 -19.04 25.28
N PHE A 300 7.29 -18.93 23.99
CA PHE A 300 7.08 -20.00 23.00
C PHE A 300 8.24 -21.01 23.02
N PRO A 301 7.98 -22.32 22.82
CA PRO A 301 9.04 -23.32 22.65
C PRO A 301 9.94 -23.06 21.45
N VAL A 302 11.18 -23.56 21.49
CA VAL A 302 12.20 -23.31 20.46
C VAL A 302 11.74 -23.81 19.09
N GLU A 303 11.10 -24.97 19.04
CA GLU A 303 10.57 -25.58 17.81
C GLU A 303 9.52 -24.68 17.15
N VAL A 304 8.64 -24.09 17.95
CA VAL A 304 7.60 -23.17 17.47
C VAL A 304 8.21 -21.83 17.10
N ARG A 305 9.18 -21.33 17.88
CA ARG A 305 9.94 -20.12 17.53
C ARG A 305 10.65 -20.28 16.20
N THR A 306 11.24 -21.43 15.91
CA THR A 306 11.87 -21.69 14.61
C THR A 306 10.85 -21.61 13.50
N ILE A 307 9.68 -22.24 13.64
CA ILE A 307 8.62 -22.21 12.61
C ILE A 307 8.04 -20.80 12.46
N MET A 308 7.77 -20.08 13.56
CA MET A 308 7.27 -18.71 13.54
C MET A 308 8.30 -17.72 13.00
N THR A 309 9.58 -17.97 13.28
CA THR A 309 10.70 -17.16 12.76
C THR A 309 10.96 -17.48 11.31
N GLU A 310 10.84 -18.74 10.86
CA GLU A 310 10.88 -19.12 9.44
C GLU A 310 9.67 -18.57 8.70
N TYR A 311 8.47 -18.59 9.30
CA TYR A 311 7.29 -17.92 8.76
C TYR A 311 7.51 -16.41 8.63
N ASN A 312 8.09 -15.78 9.65
CA ASN A 312 8.43 -14.35 9.63
C ASN A 312 9.61 -14.04 8.68
N LEU A 313 10.57 -14.97 8.53
CA LEU A 313 11.73 -14.89 7.66
C LEU A 313 11.35 -15.15 6.20
N ASP A 314 10.38 -16.01 5.90
CA ASP A 314 9.78 -16.13 4.58
C ASP A 314 8.82 -14.97 4.33
N SER A 315 8.11 -14.45 5.34
CA SER A 315 7.40 -13.17 5.19
C SER A 315 8.34 -11.98 4.96
N SER A 316 9.62 -12.08 5.33
CA SER A 316 10.65 -11.06 5.07
C SER A 316 11.58 -11.38 3.90
N LYS A 317 11.69 -12.64 3.46
CA LYS A 317 12.45 -13.10 2.27
C LYS A 317 11.57 -13.38 1.05
N GLU A 318 10.24 -13.36 1.17
CA GLU A 318 9.30 -13.20 0.04
C GLU A 318 9.04 -11.71 -0.26
N LYS A 319 9.54 -10.78 0.56
CA LYS A 319 9.54 -9.34 0.26
C LYS A 319 10.44 -8.94 -0.94
N THR A 320 11.18 -9.88 -1.54
CA THR A 320 12.11 -9.57 -2.65
C THR A 320 11.70 -10.11 -4.02
N SER A 321 10.59 -10.85 -4.19
CA SER A 321 10.12 -11.22 -5.54
C SER A 321 8.66 -11.69 -5.60
N GLU A 322 7.74 -10.78 -5.27
CA GLU A 322 6.36 -10.60 -5.77
C GLU A 322 5.64 -9.75 -4.72
N SER A 323 5.34 -8.52 -5.12
CA SER A 323 4.91 -7.39 -4.30
C SER A 323 3.75 -7.69 -3.33
N SER A 324 4.07 -7.90 -2.05
CA SER A 324 3.36 -7.15 -1.00
C SER A 324 4.28 -5.99 -0.65
N LYS A 325 4.05 -4.84 -1.29
CA LYS A 325 4.76 -3.60 -0.95
C LYS A 325 4.50 -3.38 0.54
N GLU A 326 5.55 -3.38 1.34
CA GLU A 326 5.50 -2.79 2.67
C GLU A 326 5.33 -1.29 2.43
N TYR A 327 4.07 -0.88 2.30
CA TYR A 327 3.74 0.49 2.02
C TYR A 327 4.06 1.32 3.26
N LEU A 328 4.76 2.43 3.03
CA LEU A 328 4.88 3.51 4.02
C LEU A 328 3.51 3.73 4.67
N SER A 329 3.48 3.78 6.00
CA SER A 329 2.33 4.29 6.73
C SER A 329 1.97 5.69 6.21
N ASP A 330 0.72 6.12 6.43
CA ASP A 330 0.29 7.44 5.95
C ASP A 330 1.20 8.56 6.49
N LYS A 331 1.71 8.38 7.72
CA LYS A 331 2.68 9.29 8.32
C LYS A 331 4.00 9.28 7.58
N GLU A 332 4.63 8.11 7.42
CA GLU A 332 5.91 7.99 6.71
C GLU A 332 5.82 8.47 5.25
N MET A 333 4.65 8.34 4.63
CA MET A 333 4.40 8.83 3.29
C MET A 333 4.35 10.35 3.23
N VAL A 334 3.62 10.99 4.14
CA VAL A 334 3.59 12.45 4.21
C VAL A 334 4.96 13.00 4.60
N ASP A 335 5.66 12.36 5.53
CA ASP A 335 7.03 12.71 5.92
C ASP A 335 7.97 12.61 4.70
N HIS A 336 7.84 11.54 3.90
CA HIS A 336 8.59 11.39 2.64
C HIS A 336 8.31 12.54 1.66
N ILE A 337 7.03 12.85 1.41
CA ILE A 337 6.61 13.91 0.48
C ILE A 337 7.16 15.27 0.96
N HIS A 338 7.03 15.57 2.26
CA HIS A 338 7.53 16.81 2.85
C HIS A 338 9.05 16.93 2.75
N ASN A 339 9.78 15.85 3.05
CA ASN A 339 11.23 15.80 2.92
C ASN A 339 11.69 15.93 1.46
N TYR A 340 10.98 15.33 0.51
CA TYR A 340 11.25 15.46 -0.93
C TYR A 340 11.10 16.91 -1.40
N ILE A 341 9.99 17.55 -1.05
CA ILE A 341 9.73 18.95 -1.39
C ILE A 341 10.83 19.86 -0.80
N SER A 342 11.21 19.60 0.45
CA SER A 342 12.28 20.32 1.15
C SER A 342 13.65 20.12 0.50
N SER A 343 13.98 18.90 0.05
CA SER A 343 15.26 18.61 -0.62
C SER A 343 15.37 19.26 -2.01
N LYS A 344 14.22 19.59 -2.64
CA LYS A 344 14.17 20.37 -3.88
C LYS A 344 14.28 21.89 -3.66
N GLY A 345 14.43 22.34 -2.41
CA GLY A 345 14.65 23.74 -2.07
C GLY A 345 13.37 24.56 -1.86
N PHE A 346 12.20 23.92 -1.78
CA PHE A 346 10.94 24.61 -1.51
C PHE A 346 10.52 24.41 -0.05
N TYR A 347 10.05 25.48 0.58
CA TYR A 347 9.53 25.43 1.94
C TYR A 347 8.00 25.43 1.93
N TYR A 348 7.43 24.37 2.49
CA TYR A 348 6.02 24.30 2.87
C TYR A 348 5.94 23.71 4.27
N LYS A 349 4.93 24.12 5.04
CA LYS A 349 4.70 23.57 6.37
C LYS A 349 4.27 22.11 6.24
N GLU A 350 4.72 21.27 7.18
CA GLU A 350 4.34 19.85 7.22
C GLU A 350 2.81 19.67 7.22
N ASP A 351 2.10 20.53 7.96
CA ASP A 351 0.64 20.55 8.05
C ASP A 351 -0.04 20.92 6.73
N GLU A 352 0.59 21.72 5.86
CA GLU A 352 0.07 22.01 4.51
C GLU A 352 0.16 20.79 3.60
N VAL A 353 1.27 20.05 3.67
CA VAL A 353 1.46 18.79 2.91
C VAL A 353 0.49 17.71 3.40
N LYS A 354 0.34 17.54 4.73
CA LYS A 354 -0.68 16.65 5.33
C LYS A 354 -2.06 17.00 4.82
N ASN A 355 -2.39 18.28 4.81
CA ASN A 355 -3.70 18.74 4.41
C ASN A 355 -3.98 18.49 2.92
N LEU A 356 -2.99 18.72 2.04
CA LEU A 356 -3.12 18.41 0.61
C LEU A 356 -3.30 16.90 0.39
N PHE A 357 -2.50 16.07 1.04
CA PHE A 357 -2.63 14.61 1.00
C PHE A 357 -4.03 14.13 1.42
N LEU A 358 -4.51 14.60 2.59
CA LEU A 358 -5.82 14.25 3.11
C LEU A 358 -6.96 14.75 2.21
N SER A 359 -6.82 15.94 1.63
CA SER A 359 -7.80 16.52 0.71
C SER A 359 -7.94 15.69 -0.56
N LEU A 360 -6.82 15.33 -1.20
CA LEU A 360 -6.79 14.49 -2.40
C LEU A 360 -7.37 13.10 -2.13
N ARG A 361 -7.05 12.53 -0.97
CA ARG A 361 -7.56 11.21 -0.56
C ARG A 361 -9.05 11.21 -0.25
N THR A 362 -9.55 12.29 0.35
CA THR A 362 -10.98 12.46 0.65
C THR A 362 -11.77 12.64 -0.65
N LYS A 363 -11.25 13.49 -1.54
CA LYS A 363 -11.90 13.79 -2.81
C LYS A 363 -10.85 14.17 -3.87
N PRO A 364 -10.86 13.52 -5.04
CA PRO A 364 -9.86 13.76 -6.09
C PRO A 364 -10.16 15.03 -6.92
N PHE A 365 -10.72 16.07 -6.28
CA PHE A 365 -10.85 17.41 -6.84
C PHE A 365 -10.54 18.44 -5.75
N VAL A 366 -9.45 19.17 -5.92
CA VAL A 366 -8.94 20.16 -4.97
C VAL A 366 -8.74 21.49 -5.70
N ILE A 367 -9.03 22.60 -5.01
CA ILE A 367 -8.77 23.97 -5.48
C ILE A 367 -7.72 24.57 -4.56
N LEU A 368 -6.63 25.07 -5.13
CA LEU A 368 -5.58 25.79 -4.43
C LEU A 368 -5.73 27.28 -4.71
N SER A 369 -5.95 28.07 -3.67
CA SER A 369 -6.09 29.52 -3.75
C SER A 369 -4.97 30.23 -3.02
N GLY A 370 -4.64 31.44 -3.42
CA GLY A 370 -3.65 32.29 -2.75
C GLY A 370 -3.09 33.35 -3.70
N ILE A 371 -2.22 34.20 -3.17
CA ILE A 371 -1.55 35.27 -3.91
C ILE A 371 -0.70 34.68 -5.06
N SER A 372 -0.50 35.45 -6.12
CA SER A 372 0.41 35.01 -7.20
C SER A 372 1.83 34.77 -6.68
N GLY A 373 2.50 33.73 -7.18
CA GLY A 373 3.87 33.40 -6.77
C GLY A 373 4.02 32.64 -5.44
N THR A 374 2.93 32.22 -4.77
CA THR A 374 2.99 31.43 -3.52
C THR A 374 3.35 29.94 -3.72
N GLY A 375 3.61 29.50 -4.95
CA GLY A 375 4.05 28.14 -5.25
C GLY A 375 2.92 27.10 -5.41
N LYS A 376 1.65 27.52 -5.57
CA LYS A 376 0.47 26.62 -5.71
C LYS A 376 0.64 25.53 -6.77
N THR A 377 1.08 25.88 -7.97
CA THR A 377 1.33 24.90 -9.04
C THR A 377 2.51 23.99 -8.68
N LYS A 378 3.54 24.57 -8.03
CA LYS A 378 4.79 23.88 -7.71
C LYS A 378 4.64 22.86 -6.59
N ILE A 379 3.83 23.12 -5.55
CA ILE A 379 3.58 22.12 -4.50
C ILE A 379 2.90 20.88 -5.07
N VAL A 380 1.99 21.02 -6.04
CA VAL A 380 1.29 19.88 -6.66
C VAL A 380 2.25 19.09 -7.56
N GLU A 381 3.06 19.78 -8.35
CA GLU A 381 4.10 19.17 -9.19
C GLU A 381 5.08 18.36 -8.34
N LEU A 382 5.63 18.96 -7.27
CA LEU A 382 6.58 18.29 -6.39
C LEU A 382 5.93 17.17 -5.58
N PHE A 383 4.66 17.33 -5.17
CA PHE A 383 3.89 16.27 -4.54
C PHE A 383 3.78 15.06 -5.49
N ALA A 384 3.34 15.28 -6.73
CA ALA A 384 3.21 14.24 -7.74
C ALA A 384 4.56 13.58 -8.07
N GLU A 385 5.61 14.39 -8.26
CA GLU A 385 6.96 13.95 -8.56
C GLU A 385 7.51 13.06 -7.44
N SER A 386 7.29 13.43 -6.17
CA SER A 386 7.77 12.69 -5.00
C SER A 386 7.23 11.26 -4.92
N ILE A 387 6.04 11.01 -5.48
CA ILE A 387 5.36 9.70 -5.55
C ILE A 387 5.42 9.08 -6.96
N GLY A 388 6.25 9.65 -7.82
CA GLY A 388 6.66 9.09 -9.09
C GLY A 388 5.86 9.57 -10.30
N ALA A 389 4.82 10.38 -10.14
CA ALA A 389 4.04 10.93 -11.26
C ALA A 389 4.74 12.18 -11.81
N THR A 390 5.15 12.15 -13.08
CA THR A 390 5.89 13.25 -13.72
C THR A 390 5.35 13.54 -15.12
N GLU A 391 5.68 14.69 -15.69
CA GLU A 391 5.35 15.01 -17.09
C GLU A 391 6.03 14.03 -18.05
N GLU A 392 7.29 13.67 -17.77
CA GLU A 392 8.11 12.78 -18.59
C GLU A 392 7.51 11.38 -18.75
N ASN A 393 6.82 10.88 -17.72
CA ASN A 393 6.12 9.60 -17.76
C ASN A 393 4.61 9.74 -18.04
N GLY A 394 4.14 10.95 -18.37
CA GLY A 394 2.76 11.21 -18.77
C GLY A 394 1.74 11.15 -17.64
N ARG A 395 2.15 11.08 -16.36
CA ARG A 395 1.24 11.00 -15.20
C ARG A 395 1.00 12.34 -14.50
N PHE A 396 1.66 13.40 -14.94
CA PHE A 396 1.38 14.76 -14.53
C PHE A 396 1.10 15.61 -15.78
N LYS A 397 0.08 16.46 -15.73
CA LYS A 397 -0.25 17.38 -16.83
C LYS A 397 -0.70 18.73 -16.31
N LEU A 398 -0.03 19.79 -16.73
CA LEU A 398 -0.47 21.17 -16.53
C LEU A 398 -1.30 21.64 -17.74
N VAL A 399 -2.51 22.12 -17.48
CA VAL A 399 -3.43 22.65 -18.49
C VAL A 399 -3.76 24.11 -18.13
N PRO A 400 -3.17 25.09 -18.83
CA PRO A 400 -3.50 26.49 -18.61
C PRO A 400 -4.91 26.80 -19.14
N VAL A 401 -5.78 27.29 -18.27
CA VAL A 401 -7.13 27.71 -18.66
C VAL A 401 -7.05 29.02 -19.43
N ARG A 402 -7.89 29.17 -20.45
CA ARG A 402 -7.96 30.39 -21.27
C ARG A 402 -9.26 31.14 -21.02
N PRO A 403 -9.26 32.48 -21.10
CA PRO A 403 -10.44 33.29 -20.78
C PRO A 403 -11.60 33.11 -21.77
N ASP A 404 -11.32 32.62 -22.99
CA ASP A 404 -12.30 32.36 -24.04
C ASP A 404 -13.04 31.01 -23.90
N TRP A 405 -12.65 30.18 -22.92
CA TRP A 405 -13.33 28.91 -22.66
C TRP A 405 -14.75 29.14 -22.16
N SER A 406 -15.71 28.73 -22.97
CA SER A 406 -17.15 28.93 -22.73
C SER A 406 -17.94 27.63 -22.55
N ASP A 407 -17.38 26.50 -22.97
CA ASP A 407 -17.92 25.16 -22.80
C ASP A 407 -16.78 24.11 -22.69
N GLY A 408 -17.13 22.83 -22.60
CA GLY A 408 -16.17 21.75 -22.37
C GLY A 408 -15.30 21.39 -23.57
N SER A 409 -15.51 22.00 -24.75
CA SER A 409 -14.89 21.55 -26.01
C SER A 409 -13.36 21.68 -26.00
N ASP A 410 -12.81 22.77 -25.46
CA ASP A 410 -11.35 22.98 -25.39
C ASP A 410 -10.65 22.04 -24.40
N LEU A 411 -11.38 21.54 -23.40
CA LEU A 411 -10.84 20.68 -22.34
C LEU A 411 -11.05 19.19 -22.64
N LEU A 412 -12.28 18.81 -22.98
CA LEU A 412 -12.70 17.43 -23.24
C LEU A 412 -12.66 17.07 -24.73
N GLY A 413 -12.86 18.03 -25.61
CA GLY A 413 -12.94 17.79 -27.06
C GLY A 413 -14.35 17.94 -27.62
N TYR A 414 -14.46 17.84 -28.94
CA TYR A 414 -15.70 18.06 -29.68
C TYR A 414 -15.78 17.12 -30.89
N VAL A 415 -17.00 16.90 -31.40
CA VAL A 415 -17.21 16.20 -32.67
C VAL A 415 -17.13 17.23 -33.80
N ASP A 416 -16.23 17.01 -34.76
CA ASP A 416 -16.09 17.89 -35.90
C ASP A 416 -17.21 17.71 -36.94
N ILE A 417 -17.19 18.53 -37.99
CA ILE A 417 -18.19 18.51 -39.06
C ILE A 417 -18.22 17.20 -39.88
N LYS A 418 -17.18 16.37 -39.80
CA LYS A 418 -17.10 15.05 -40.46
C LYS A 418 -17.66 13.95 -39.56
N GLY A 419 -17.94 14.26 -38.30
CA GLY A 419 -18.37 13.29 -37.29
C GLY A 419 -17.21 12.68 -36.51
N ASP A 420 -15.97 13.14 -36.71
CA ASP A 420 -14.80 12.62 -35.99
C ASP A 420 -14.64 13.38 -34.66
N PHE A 421 -14.48 12.64 -33.56
CA PHE A 421 -14.24 13.25 -32.25
C PHE A 421 -12.78 13.69 -32.11
N GLN A 422 -12.59 14.98 -31.86
CA GLN A 422 -11.29 15.61 -31.61
C GLN A 422 -11.09 15.70 -30.10
N ALA A 423 -10.25 14.83 -29.55
CA ALA A 423 -10.04 14.74 -28.11
C ALA A 423 -9.28 15.95 -27.55
N GLY A 424 -9.80 16.51 -26.46
CA GLY A 424 -9.14 17.57 -25.71
C GLY A 424 -7.99 17.08 -24.83
N PRO A 425 -7.23 18.01 -24.21
CA PRO A 425 -6.10 17.69 -23.36
C PRO A 425 -6.48 16.85 -22.14
N LEU A 426 -7.68 17.02 -21.57
CA LEU A 426 -8.10 16.22 -20.42
C LEU A 426 -8.54 14.80 -20.86
N THR A 427 -9.21 14.67 -22.00
CA THR A 427 -9.68 13.36 -22.50
C THR A 427 -8.53 12.40 -22.77
N THR A 428 -7.52 12.87 -23.50
CA THR A 428 -6.31 12.07 -23.77
C THR A 428 -5.62 11.63 -22.47
N PHE A 429 -5.57 12.51 -21.47
CA PHE A 429 -4.98 12.20 -20.17
C PHE A 429 -5.82 11.20 -19.36
N ILE A 430 -7.16 11.30 -19.45
CA ILE A 430 -8.07 10.33 -18.81
C ILE A 430 -7.93 8.94 -19.44
N GLN A 431 -7.77 8.85 -20.77
CA GLN A 431 -7.51 7.58 -21.44
C GLN A 431 -6.23 6.92 -20.92
N ASP A 432 -5.15 7.67 -20.79
CA ASP A 432 -3.90 7.16 -20.22
C ASP A 432 -4.09 6.67 -18.77
N ALA A 433 -4.84 7.43 -17.96
CA ALA A 433 -5.16 7.05 -16.59
C ALA A 433 -6.04 5.80 -16.48
N GLN A 434 -7.02 5.62 -17.38
CA GLN A 434 -7.85 4.41 -17.48
C GLN A 434 -7.03 3.17 -17.88
N ASN A 435 -5.99 3.36 -18.70
CA ASN A 435 -5.11 2.27 -19.12
C ASN A 435 -4.09 1.84 -18.04
N ASP A 436 -3.84 2.65 -17.01
CA ASP A 436 -2.98 2.34 -15.85
C ASP A 436 -3.59 2.79 -14.52
N GLU A 437 -4.72 2.19 -14.14
CA GLU A 437 -5.42 2.49 -12.87
C GLU A 437 -4.58 2.22 -11.61
N SER A 438 -3.49 1.45 -11.74
CA SER A 438 -2.62 1.07 -10.63
C SER A 438 -1.76 2.24 -10.10
N ARG A 439 -1.62 3.31 -10.86
CA ARG A 439 -0.76 4.47 -10.56
C ARG A 439 -1.56 5.77 -10.57
N PRO A 440 -1.23 6.75 -9.70
CA PRO A 440 -1.95 8.02 -9.66
C PRO A 440 -1.57 8.93 -10.83
N TYR A 441 -2.56 9.67 -11.34
CA TYR A 441 -2.45 10.65 -12.42
C TYR A 441 -2.94 12.01 -11.92
N PHE A 442 -2.15 13.06 -12.13
CA PHE A 442 -2.43 14.40 -11.64
C PHE A 442 -2.60 15.37 -12.81
N VAL A 443 -3.74 16.04 -12.88
CA VAL A 443 -3.96 17.14 -13.82
C VAL A 443 -4.18 18.43 -13.05
N VAL A 444 -3.41 19.46 -13.41
CA VAL A 444 -3.53 20.80 -12.85
C VAL A 444 -4.20 21.71 -13.88
N LEU A 445 -5.36 22.27 -13.53
CA LEU A 445 -6.03 23.32 -14.28
C LEU A 445 -5.53 24.67 -13.74
N ASP A 446 -4.55 25.25 -14.44
CA ASP A 446 -3.87 26.46 -13.99
C ASP A 446 -4.73 27.69 -14.25
N GLU A 447 -4.81 28.59 -13.26
CA GLU A 447 -5.69 29.77 -13.28
C GLU A 447 -7.13 29.40 -13.62
N MET A 448 -7.65 28.39 -12.93
CA MET A 448 -8.94 27.77 -13.20
C MET A 448 -10.09 28.78 -13.32
N ASN A 449 -10.02 29.86 -12.55
CA ASN A 449 -11.03 30.93 -12.46
C ASN A 449 -10.91 32.02 -13.55
N LEU A 450 -9.97 31.90 -14.49
CA LEU A 450 -9.85 32.81 -15.62
C LEU A 450 -11.05 32.71 -16.57
N ALA A 451 -11.70 31.54 -16.61
CA ALA A 451 -12.99 31.31 -17.25
C ALA A 451 -14.03 30.82 -16.22
N ARG A 452 -15.32 30.86 -16.58
CA ARG A 452 -16.40 30.36 -15.71
C ARG A 452 -16.33 28.84 -15.58
N VAL A 453 -15.77 28.38 -14.46
CA VAL A 453 -15.55 26.95 -14.17
C VAL A 453 -16.80 26.10 -14.32
N GLU A 454 -17.96 26.60 -13.89
CA GLU A 454 -19.21 25.85 -14.05
C GLU A 454 -19.67 25.63 -15.49
N TYR A 455 -19.06 26.28 -16.49
CA TYR A 455 -19.41 26.13 -17.90
C TYR A 455 -18.48 25.12 -18.57
N TYR A 456 -17.19 25.41 -18.64
CA TYR A 456 -16.24 24.52 -19.32
C TYR A 456 -15.96 23.21 -18.55
N PHE A 457 -16.16 23.21 -17.23
CA PHE A 457 -15.96 22.02 -16.40
C PHE A 457 -17.27 21.34 -16.00
N SER A 458 -18.39 21.74 -16.62
CA SER A 458 -19.74 21.32 -16.25
C SER A 458 -19.96 19.81 -16.29
N ASP A 459 -19.53 19.15 -17.37
CA ASP A 459 -19.70 17.71 -17.59
C ASP A 459 -18.89 16.91 -16.58
N PHE A 460 -17.64 17.28 -16.34
CA PHE A 460 -16.79 16.65 -15.32
C PHE A 460 -17.41 16.76 -13.93
N LEU A 461 -17.90 17.95 -13.56
CA LEU A 461 -18.59 18.20 -12.28
C LEU A 461 -19.89 17.41 -12.13
N SER A 462 -20.55 17.07 -13.24
CA SER A 462 -21.74 16.20 -13.24
C SER A 462 -21.34 14.74 -13.03
N VAL A 463 -20.36 14.25 -13.81
CA VAL A 463 -19.95 12.85 -13.80
C VAL A 463 -19.26 12.44 -12.50
N ILE A 464 -18.49 13.32 -11.86
CA ILE A 464 -17.86 13.01 -10.56
C ILE A 464 -18.88 12.71 -9.44
N GLU A 465 -20.14 13.15 -9.58
CA GLU A 465 -21.23 12.85 -8.65
C GLU A 465 -21.87 11.48 -8.88
N SER A 466 -21.70 10.92 -10.07
CA SER A 466 -22.23 9.61 -10.44
C SER A 466 -21.40 8.44 -9.89
N ARG A 467 -20.29 8.73 -9.20
CA ARG A 467 -19.43 7.73 -8.57
C ARG A 467 -20.28 6.78 -7.71
N LYS A 468 -20.08 5.49 -7.94
CA LYS A 468 -20.75 4.40 -7.21
C LYS A 468 -19.87 3.15 -7.18
N TRP A 469 -20.09 2.31 -6.18
CA TRP A 469 -19.52 0.98 -6.16
C TRP A 469 -20.18 0.10 -7.21
N LYS A 470 -19.38 -0.53 -8.07
CA LYS A 470 -19.79 -1.56 -9.01
C LYS A 470 -18.69 -2.62 -9.06
N ASP A 471 -19.05 -3.86 -8.75
CA ASP A 471 -18.14 -5.01 -8.76
C ASP A 471 -16.89 -4.85 -7.87
N GLY A 472 -17.01 -4.09 -6.77
CA GLY A 472 -15.90 -3.82 -5.84
C GLY A 472 -15.00 -2.64 -6.24
N GLU A 473 -15.29 -1.98 -7.36
CA GLU A 473 -14.55 -0.82 -7.88
C GLU A 473 -15.43 0.44 -7.89
N ILE A 474 -14.79 1.62 -7.88
CA ILE A 474 -15.49 2.89 -8.05
C ILE A 474 -15.62 3.16 -9.54
N LYS A 475 -16.86 3.27 -10.03
CA LYS A 475 -17.16 3.62 -11.43
C LYS A 475 -18.04 4.86 -11.52
N THR A 476 -17.90 5.60 -12.61
CA THR A 476 -18.78 6.74 -12.96
C THR A 476 -19.64 6.40 -14.17
N SER A 477 -20.62 7.26 -14.46
CA SER A 477 -21.18 7.38 -15.80
C SER A 477 -20.08 7.74 -16.81
N ALA A 478 -20.34 7.50 -18.09
CA ALA A 478 -19.48 7.97 -19.17
C ALA A 478 -19.36 9.50 -19.13
N LEU A 479 -18.12 9.98 -19.19
CA LEU A 479 -17.78 11.37 -19.48
C LEU A 479 -17.85 11.63 -20.98
N ILE A 480 -17.33 10.70 -21.78
CA ILE A 480 -17.50 10.69 -23.25
C ILE A 480 -18.06 9.32 -23.63
N PRO A 481 -19.28 9.26 -24.19
CA PRO A 481 -19.90 8.02 -24.62
C PRO A 481 -19.13 7.31 -25.75
N GLN A 482 -19.26 5.99 -25.81
CA GLN A 482 -18.61 5.16 -26.83
C GLN A 482 -19.04 5.50 -28.28
N GLU A 483 -20.20 6.16 -28.43
CA GLU A 483 -20.69 6.60 -29.74
C GLU A 483 -19.88 7.77 -30.32
N GLN A 484 -19.25 8.59 -29.47
CA GLN A 484 -18.46 9.76 -29.90
C GLN A 484 -17.01 9.36 -30.13
N LEU A 485 -16.45 8.60 -29.21
CA LEU A 485 -15.11 8.06 -29.27
C LEU A 485 -15.30 6.54 -29.20
N ASN A 486 -14.71 5.73 -30.09
CA ASN A 486 -14.91 4.26 -30.15
C ASN A 486 -14.52 3.47 -28.86
N GLU A 487 -14.33 4.17 -27.75
CA GLU A 487 -14.01 3.76 -26.41
C GLU A 487 -14.84 4.62 -25.42
N GLU A 488 -15.42 3.98 -24.39
CA GLU A 488 -16.14 4.69 -23.33
C GLU A 488 -15.16 5.34 -22.35
N ILE A 489 -15.18 6.67 -22.23
CA ILE A 489 -14.33 7.41 -21.30
C ILE A 489 -15.10 7.64 -20.00
N THR A 490 -14.52 7.21 -18.88
CA THR A 490 -15.07 7.41 -17.52
C THR A 490 -14.05 8.17 -16.68
N ILE A 491 -14.42 8.65 -15.49
CA ILE A 491 -13.44 9.25 -14.57
C ILE A 491 -12.83 8.11 -13.74
N PRO A 492 -11.57 7.71 -14.00
CA PRO A 492 -10.97 6.59 -13.28
C PRO A 492 -10.60 6.99 -11.85
N PRO A 493 -10.53 6.03 -10.92
CA PRO A 493 -10.28 6.30 -9.51
C PRO A 493 -8.87 6.82 -9.19
N ASN A 494 -7.97 6.80 -10.17
CA ASN A 494 -6.58 7.26 -10.06
C ASN A 494 -6.35 8.66 -10.63
N LEU A 495 -7.38 9.32 -11.17
CA LEU A 495 -7.29 10.70 -11.64
C LEU A 495 -7.53 11.69 -10.50
N TYR A 496 -6.57 12.58 -10.27
CA TYR A 496 -6.65 13.69 -9.32
C TYR A 496 -6.63 15.01 -10.08
N VAL A 497 -7.68 15.82 -9.92
CA VAL A 497 -7.78 17.14 -10.55
C VAL A 497 -7.50 18.21 -9.52
N ILE A 498 -6.61 19.15 -9.86
CA ILE A 498 -6.28 20.28 -9.01
C ILE A 498 -6.48 21.58 -9.80
N GLY A 499 -7.29 22.50 -9.32
CA GLY A 499 -7.41 23.84 -9.90
C GLY A 499 -6.57 24.84 -9.11
N THR A 500 -5.79 25.71 -9.76
CA THR A 500 -5.12 26.82 -9.08
C THR A 500 -5.88 28.13 -9.30
N VAL A 501 -5.86 29.01 -8.31
CA VAL A 501 -6.62 30.27 -8.29
C VAL A 501 -5.75 31.38 -7.72
N ASN A 502 -5.64 32.49 -8.44
CA ASN A 502 -5.03 33.71 -7.93
C ASN A 502 -6.12 34.58 -7.30
N MET A 503 -5.99 34.89 -6.00
CA MET A 503 -6.99 35.67 -5.24
C MET A 503 -6.98 37.17 -5.60
N ASP A 504 -5.82 37.69 -6.01
CA ASP A 504 -5.58 39.12 -6.22
C ASP A 504 -6.22 39.66 -7.51
N GLU A 505 -6.51 38.75 -8.44
CA GLU A 505 -6.99 39.06 -9.79
C GLU A 505 -8.36 38.41 -10.09
N THR A 506 -9.03 37.81 -9.10
CA THR A 506 -10.16 36.89 -9.36
C THR A 506 -11.21 37.49 -10.29
N THR A 507 -11.32 36.93 -11.49
CA THR A 507 -12.19 37.44 -12.56
C THR A 507 -13.61 36.90 -12.46
N HIS A 508 -13.76 35.65 -11.98
CA HIS A 508 -15.06 34.99 -11.79
C HIS A 508 -15.15 34.26 -10.44
N PRO A 509 -16.19 34.54 -9.63
CA PRO A 509 -16.41 33.83 -8.36
C PRO A 509 -16.87 32.39 -8.62
N PHE A 510 -16.51 31.48 -7.72
CA PHE A 510 -16.95 30.09 -7.79
C PHE A 510 -18.41 29.92 -7.37
N SER A 511 -19.20 29.22 -8.19
CA SER A 511 -20.54 28.80 -7.79
C SER A 511 -20.51 27.73 -6.70
N LYS A 512 -21.57 27.65 -5.88
CA LYS A 512 -21.76 26.59 -4.88
C LYS A 512 -21.64 25.18 -5.50
N LYS A 513 -22.02 25.03 -6.78
CA LYS A 513 -21.90 23.77 -7.53
C LYS A 513 -20.44 23.30 -7.58
N VAL A 514 -19.50 24.21 -7.84
CA VAL A 514 -18.07 23.87 -7.86
C VAL A 514 -17.56 23.61 -6.44
N LEU A 515 -17.89 24.47 -5.48
CA LEU A 515 -17.38 24.39 -4.11
C LEU A 515 -17.87 23.14 -3.36
N ASP A 516 -19.11 22.71 -3.58
CA ASP A 516 -19.62 21.45 -3.01
C ASP A 516 -18.90 20.20 -3.57
N ARG A 517 -18.11 20.37 -4.65
CA ARG A 517 -17.39 19.31 -5.33
C ARG A 517 -15.87 19.35 -5.10
N ALA A 518 -15.33 20.41 -4.51
CA ALA A 518 -13.88 20.55 -4.26
C ALA A 518 -13.55 20.72 -2.77
N ASN A 519 -12.33 20.38 -2.38
CA ASN A 519 -11.70 20.94 -1.18
C ASN A 519 -10.93 22.20 -1.57
N THR A 520 -11.09 23.30 -0.84
CA THR A 520 -10.39 24.57 -1.13
C THR A 520 -9.28 24.80 -0.12
N ILE A 521 -8.01 24.74 -0.54
CA ILE A 521 -6.85 24.98 0.31
C ILE A 521 -6.25 26.34 -0.04
N GLU A 522 -6.04 27.17 0.98
CA GLU A 522 -5.46 28.50 0.83
C GLU A 522 -3.97 28.50 1.20
N PHE A 523 -3.13 29.03 0.33
CA PHE A 523 -1.68 29.18 0.47
C PHE A 523 -1.30 30.66 0.47
N ASN A 524 -1.22 31.26 1.66
CA ASN A 524 -0.95 32.69 1.84
C ASN A 524 0.42 32.99 2.47
N GLU A 525 1.11 31.99 3.03
CA GLU A 525 2.39 32.20 3.70
C GLU A 525 3.56 31.87 2.75
N VAL A 526 4.33 32.90 2.38
CA VAL A 526 5.58 32.74 1.64
C VAL A 526 6.75 32.98 2.58
N LYS A 527 7.55 31.94 2.82
CA LYS A 527 8.76 32.04 3.62
C LYS A 527 9.99 32.19 2.73
N LEU A 528 10.49 33.42 2.63
CA LEU A 528 11.64 33.76 1.77
C LEU A 528 13.02 33.48 2.41
N ASP A 529 13.07 33.31 3.72
CA ASP A 529 14.30 33.11 4.51
C ASP A 529 14.60 31.62 4.81
N GLY A 530 13.91 30.70 4.14
CA GLY A 530 14.05 29.25 4.31
C GLY A 530 15.31 28.66 3.67
N PHE A 531 16.51 29.07 4.08
CA PHE A 531 17.79 28.62 3.48
C PHE A 531 18.30 27.22 3.89
N ASN A 532 17.46 26.40 4.52
CA ASN A 532 17.87 25.11 5.10
C ASN A 532 18.15 23.99 4.07
N PHE A 533 17.96 24.25 2.76
CA PHE A 533 18.17 23.29 1.68
C PHE A 533 19.62 22.80 1.56
N SER A 534 20.59 23.57 2.04
CA SER A 534 22.02 23.21 1.99
C SER A 534 22.42 22.02 2.89
N SER A 535 21.54 21.62 3.81
CA SER A 535 21.76 20.50 4.75
C SER A 535 20.86 19.28 4.50
N ALA A 536 19.92 19.37 3.54
CA ALA A 536 19.01 18.28 3.23
C ALA A 536 19.73 17.22 2.40
N SER A 537 19.61 15.96 2.82
CA SER A 537 20.04 14.82 2.00
C SER A 537 19.16 14.75 0.75
N ASP A 538 19.73 14.35 -0.39
CA ASP A 538 18.95 14.16 -1.61
C ASP A 538 17.93 13.04 -1.40
N VAL A 539 16.64 13.37 -1.49
CA VAL A 539 15.53 12.44 -1.33
C VAL A 539 15.04 12.06 -2.72
N GLY A 540 15.18 10.79 -3.09
CA GLY A 540 14.67 10.28 -4.36
C GLY A 540 13.15 10.13 -4.35
N SER A 541 12.52 10.13 -5.53
CA SER A 541 11.08 9.83 -5.63
C SER A 541 10.79 8.35 -5.35
N ILE A 542 9.59 8.07 -4.85
CA ILE A 542 9.09 6.69 -4.64
C ILE A 542 8.01 6.37 -5.66
N GLN A 543 7.79 5.09 -5.96
CA GLN A 543 6.68 4.67 -6.83
C GLN A 543 5.49 4.22 -5.99
N LEU A 544 4.53 5.12 -5.82
CA LEU A 544 3.34 4.85 -5.02
C LEU A 544 2.17 4.39 -5.91
N PRO A 545 1.49 3.28 -5.57
CA PRO A 545 0.28 2.89 -6.28
C PRO A 545 -0.92 3.70 -5.83
N ASN A 546 -1.93 3.77 -6.69
CA ASN A 546 -3.12 4.59 -6.48
C ASN A 546 -3.89 4.22 -5.20
N GLU A 547 -3.96 2.94 -4.85
CA GLU A 547 -4.65 2.43 -3.65
C GLU A 547 -4.23 3.12 -2.32
N ARG A 548 -3.05 3.75 -2.31
CA ARG A 548 -2.52 4.47 -1.15
C ARG A 548 -3.05 5.89 -1.01
N ILE A 549 -3.50 6.50 -2.10
CA ILE A 549 -4.05 7.86 -2.13
C ILE A 549 -5.57 7.81 -2.32
N GLN A 550 -6.08 6.81 -3.04
CA GLN A 550 -7.50 6.69 -3.37
C GLN A 550 -8.37 6.64 -2.10
N SER A 551 -9.56 7.26 -2.18
CA SER A 551 -10.56 7.14 -1.11
C SER A 551 -11.00 5.69 -0.92
N GLN A 552 -11.09 5.27 0.35
CA GLN A 552 -11.62 3.99 0.78
C GLN A 552 -13.14 3.99 0.95
N TYR A 553 -13.75 5.17 1.03
CA TYR A 553 -15.18 5.35 1.30
C TYR A 553 -15.81 6.27 0.27
N LEU A 554 -17.06 6.00 -0.08
CA LEU A 554 -17.82 6.82 -1.02
C LEU A 554 -19.09 7.38 -0.39
N TYR A 555 -19.75 6.60 0.47
CA TYR A 555 -20.93 7.00 1.25
C TYR A 555 -20.67 6.82 2.74
N LEU A 556 -21.27 7.63 3.60
CA LEU A 556 -21.03 7.53 5.06
C LEU A 556 -21.25 6.12 5.63
N LYS A 557 -22.24 5.41 5.10
CA LYS A 557 -22.54 4.01 5.48
C LYS A 557 -21.37 3.05 5.26
N ASP A 558 -20.48 3.34 4.31
CA ASP A 558 -19.31 2.52 4.01
C ASP A 558 -18.27 2.60 5.14
N ALA A 559 -18.25 3.73 5.86
CA ALA A 559 -17.37 4.00 6.98
C ALA A 559 -18.02 3.79 8.35
N TYR A 560 -19.36 3.84 8.41
CA TYR A 560 -20.12 3.95 9.66
C TYR A 560 -19.77 2.86 10.66
N ASP A 561 -19.86 1.59 10.27
CA ASP A 561 -19.65 0.46 11.19
C ASP A 561 -18.23 0.41 11.78
N LYS A 562 -17.23 0.94 11.06
CA LYS A 562 -15.82 0.94 11.49
C LYS A 562 -15.45 2.19 12.31
N HIS A 563 -16.19 3.29 12.14
CA HIS A 563 -15.80 4.63 12.60
C HIS A 563 -16.95 5.38 13.28
N GLN A 564 -17.83 4.68 14.01
CA GLN A 564 -19.03 5.28 14.60
C GLN A 564 -18.72 6.50 15.48
N GLN A 565 -17.76 6.39 16.39
CA GLN A 565 -17.44 7.45 17.35
C GLN A 565 -17.08 8.76 16.64
N ILE A 566 -16.08 8.72 15.75
CA ILE A 566 -15.62 9.91 15.04
C ILE A 566 -16.73 10.48 14.14
N ILE A 567 -17.55 9.65 13.51
CA ILE A 567 -18.68 10.12 12.70
C ILE A 567 -19.72 10.86 13.56
N HIS A 568 -20.02 10.34 14.76
CA HIS A 568 -20.92 11.01 15.70
C HIS A 568 -20.35 12.34 16.18
N ASP A 569 -19.09 12.36 16.62
CA ASP A 569 -18.41 13.58 17.10
C ASP A 569 -18.39 14.68 16.03
N VAL A 570 -18.15 14.30 14.77
CA VAL A 570 -18.18 15.22 13.63
C VAL A 570 -19.59 15.71 13.35
N THR A 571 -20.56 14.80 13.34
CA THR A 571 -21.96 15.14 13.04
C THR A 571 -22.51 16.12 14.07
N ASP A 572 -22.19 15.94 15.35
CA ASP A 572 -22.65 16.83 16.43
C ASP A 572 -22.13 18.26 16.23
N ARG A 573 -20.85 18.42 15.88
CA ARG A 573 -20.27 19.74 15.56
C ARG A 573 -20.89 20.36 14.30
N LEU A 574 -21.14 19.55 13.27
CA LEU A 574 -21.80 20.05 12.06
C LEU A 574 -23.26 20.46 12.31
N LEU A 575 -23.95 19.84 13.27
CA LEU A 575 -25.29 20.25 13.69
C LEU A 575 -25.27 21.62 14.38
N GLU A 576 -24.26 21.91 15.20
CA GLU A 576 -24.06 23.23 15.80
C GLU A 576 -23.82 24.30 14.72
N ILE A 577 -22.89 24.04 13.80
CA ILE A 577 -22.59 24.98 12.70
C ILE A 577 -23.79 25.17 11.78
N ASN A 578 -24.57 24.12 11.51
CA ASN A 578 -25.78 24.24 10.70
C ASN A 578 -26.81 25.21 11.30
N LYS A 579 -26.91 25.28 12.64
CA LYS A 579 -27.76 26.28 13.31
C LYS A 579 -27.26 27.69 13.01
N ILE A 580 -25.94 27.91 13.06
CA ILE A 580 -25.31 29.19 12.75
C ILE A 580 -25.54 29.60 11.29
N LEU A 581 -25.45 28.67 10.34
CA LEU A 581 -25.58 28.94 8.90
C LEU A 581 -27.03 29.10 8.40
N THR A 582 -28.02 28.77 9.22
CA THR A 582 -29.45 28.78 8.85
C THR A 582 -29.95 30.14 8.33
N PRO A 583 -29.59 31.30 8.93
CA PRO A 583 -30.13 32.60 8.51
C PRO A 583 -29.82 33.00 7.06
N ILE A 584 -28.74 32.46 6.47
CA ILE A 584 -28.32 32.70 5.08
C ILE A 584 -28.58 31.51 4.16
N GLN A 585 -29.35 30.50 4.63
CA GLN A 585 -29.67 29.28 3.88
C GLN A 585 -28.42 28.54 3.36
N ALA A 586 -27.30 28.61 4.10
CA ALA A 586 -26.04 27.98 3.73
C ALA A 586 -25.86 26.60 4.40
N HIS A 587 -26.95 25.85 4.55
CA HIS A 587 -26.94 24.54 5.22
C HIS A 587 -25.89 23.59 4.62
N ILE A 588 -25.29 22.78 5.49
CA ILE A 588 -24.37 21.71 5.16
C ILE A 588 -25.22 20.50 4.74
N GLY A 589 -25.11 20.13 3.46
CA GLY A 589 -25.78 18.96 2.91
C GLY A 589 -25.05 17.65 3.24
N TYR A 590 -25.71 16.52 2.96
CA TYR A 590 -25.20 15.18 3.24
C TYR A 590 -23.82 14.92 2.65
N ARG A 591 -23.57 15.38 1.41
CA ARG A 591 -22.28 15.18 0.75
C ARG A 591 -21.13 15.85 1.49
N VAL A 592 -21.32 17.12 1.88
CA VAL A 592 -20.29 17.87 2.61
C VAL A 592 -20.03 17.22 3.95
N ARG A 593 -21.08 16.78 4.67
CA ARG A 593 -20.94 16.00 5.91
C ARG A 593 -20.09 14.73 5.69
N ASP A 594 -20.43 13.93 4.69
CA ASP A 594 -19.73 12.66 4.42
C ASP A 594 -18.24 12.91 4.13
N GLU A 595 -17.92 13.94 3.35
CA GLU A 595 -16.55 14.32 3.03
C GLU A 595 -15.76 14.78 4.27
N ILE A 596 -16.37 15.60 5.13
CA ILE A 596 -15.74 16.03 6.39
C ILE A 596 -15.47 14.82 7.30
N CYS A 597 -16.42 13.87 7.38
CA CYS A 597 -16.24 12.63 8.13
C CYS A 597 -15.07 11.80 7.57
N PHE A 598 -14.98 11.63 6.24
CA PHE A 598 -13.89 10.87 5.62
C PHE A 598 -12.54 11.53 5.85
N TYR A 599 -12.44 12.85 5.71
CA TYR A 599 -11.21 13.59 5.99
C TYR A 599 -10.75 13.34 7.43
N LEU A 600 -11.65 13.43 8.41
CA LEU A 600 -11.32 13.22 9.83
C LEU A 600 -10.98 11.76 10.15
N ILE A 601 -11.59 10.79 9.44
CA ILE A 601 -11.20 9.38 9.55
C ILE A 601 -9.76 9.18 9.06
N TYR A 602 -9.39 9.76 7.91
CA TYR A 602 -8.04 9.64 7.37
C TYR A 602 -7.01 10.44 8.18
N SER A 603 -7.41 11.54 8.81
CA SER A 603 -6.49 12.42 9.55
C SER A 603 -6.07 11.89 10.92
N ARG A 604 -6.76 10.88 11.47
CA ARG A 604 -6.60 10.40 12.85
C ARG A 604 -5.17 10.01 13.27
N TYR A 605 -4.33 9.68 12.29
CA TYR A 605 -2.92 9.30 12.49
C TYR A 605 -1.92 10.39 12.07
N LEU A 606 -2.39 11.49 11.50
CA LEU A 606 -1.57 12.59 10.97
C LEU A 606 -1.72 13.88 11.79
N MET A 607 -2.90 14.11 12.38
CA MET A 607 -3.20 15.32 13.15
C MET A 607 -4.33 15.09 14.15
N GLY A 608 -4.41 15.94 15.17
CA GLY A 608 -5.48 15.90 16.18
C GLY A 608 -6.85 16.27 15.60
N PHE A 609 -7.91 15.80 16.26
CA PHE A 609 -9.30 15.99 15.82
C PHE A 609 -9.64 17.47 15.57
N ASP A 610 -9.36 18.36 16.53
CA ASP A 610 -9.71 19.78 16.43
C ASP A 610 -8.96 20.48 15.29
N ASN A 611 -7.68 20.16 15.09
CA ASN A 611 -6.88 20.69 13.98
C ASN A 611 -7.44 20.23 12.63
N ALA A 612 -7.83 18.96 12.52
CA ALA A 612 -8.43 18.42 11.30
C ALA A 612 -9.81 19.03 11.02
N PHE A 613 -10.61 19.24 12.07
CA PHE A 613 -11.91 19.88 11.96
C PHE A 613 -11.81 21.36 11.60
N ASP A 614 -10.81 22.08 12.14
CA ASP A 614 -10.50 23.47 11.76
C ASP A 614 -10.20 23.57 10.26
N TYR A 615 -9.40 22.65 9.72
CA TYR A 615 -9.18 22.56 8.27
C TYR A 615 -10.49 22.38 7.50
N GLN A 616 -11.39 21.51 7.96
CA GLN A 616 -12.66 21.31 7.26
C GLN A 616 -13.60 22.51 7.37
N LEU A 617 -13.61 23.22 8.50
CA LEU A 617 -14.32 24.49 8.63
C LEU A 617 -13.78 25.51 7.61
N HIS A 618 -12.47 25.65 7.53
CA HIS A 618 -11.79 26.56 6.60
C HIS A 618 -11.98 26.21 5.12
N GLN A 619 -11.98 24.93 4.76
CA GLN A 619 -11.92 24.49 3.35
C GLN A 619 -13.27 24.11 2.74
N LYS A 620 -14.26 23.75 3.58
CA LYS A 620 -15.58 23.28 3.13
C LYS A 620 -16.73 24.18 3.50
N ILE A 621 -16.58 24.95 4.59
CA ILE A 621 -17.68 25.74 5.12
C ILE A 621 -17.47 27.22 4.79
N LEU A 622 -16.35 27.81 5.21
CA LEU A 622 -16.07 29.24 4.97
C LEU A 622 -16.10 29.66 3.49
N PRO A 623 -15.61 28.88 2.51
CA PRO A 623 -15.59 29.31 1.11
C PRO A 623 -16.98 29.51 0.50
N ARG A 624 -18.02 28.99 1.15
CA ARG A 624 -19.43 29.10 0.74
C ARG A 624 -20.12 30.35 1.31
N ILE A 625 -19.42 31.13 2.14
CA ILE A 625 -19.96 32.30 2.82
C ILE A 625 -19.48 33.58 2.12
N THR A 626 -20.45 34.38 1.71
CA THR A 626 -20.27 35.74 1.22
C THR A 626 -21.14 36.64 2.07
N ALA A 627 -20.60 37.73 2.59
CA ALA A 627 -21.36 38.68 3.38
C ALA A 627 -21.43 40.04 2.69
N SER A 628 -22.66 40.42 2.33
CA SER A 628 -23.02 41.71 1.73
C SER A 628 -24.23 42.35 2.44
N GLU A 629 -24.73 41.68 3.50
CA GLU A 629 -25.94 42.08 4.22
C GLU A 629 -25.80 41.77 5.72
N PRO A 630 -26.53 42.48 6.60
CA PRO A 630 -26.38 42.32 8.06
C PRO A 630 -26.56 40.90 8.57
N ARG A 631 -27.41 40.09 7.92
CA ARG A 631 -27.62 38.68 8.32
C ARG A 631 -26.37 37.84 8.11
N ALA A 632 -25.66 38.06 7.00
CA ALA A 632 -24.44 37.32 6.69
C ALA A 632 -23.27 37.73 7.58
N PHE A 633 -23.16 39.01 7.95
CA PHE A 633 -22.19 39.46 8.95
C PHE A 633 -22.42 38.84 10.33
N LYS A 634 -23.67 38.77 10.80
CA LYS A 634 -24.01 38.07 12.05
C LYS A 634 -23.64 36.58 12.03
N VAL A 635 -23.76 35.94 10.88
CA VAL A 635 -23.31 34.55 10.71
C VAL A 635 -21.80 34.45 10.87
N LEU A 636 -21.03 35.36 10.25
CA LEU A 636 -19.57 35.41 10.44
C LEU A 636 -19.18 35.69 11.90
N GLU A 637 -19.84 36.63 12.59
CA GLU A 637 -19.63 36.89 14.02
C GLU A 637 -19.91 35.64 14.88
N SER A 638 -20.99 34.91 14.57
CA SER A 638 -21.33 33.66 15.28
C SER A 638 -20.31 32.54 15.02
N ILE A 639 -19.74 32.47 13.80
CA ILE A 639 -18.65 31.54 13.50
C ILE A 639 -17.36 31.96 14.21
N TYR A 640 -17.07 33.26 14.27
CA TYR A 640 -15.93 33.78 15.02
C TYR A 640 -16.02 33.35 16.49
N GLU A 641 -17.18 33.59 17.13
CA GLU A 641 -17.44 33.17 18.52
C GLU A 641 -17.35 31.64 18.68
N TYR A 642 -17.85 30.86 17.72
CA TYR A 642 -17.70 29.40 17.73
C TYR A 642 -16.23 28.94 17.67
N CYS A 643 -15.37 29.69 16.97
CA CYS A 643 -13.95 29.38 16.83
C CYS A 643 -13.12 29.84 18.02
N THR A 644 -13.43 30.98 18.63
CA THR A 644 -12.61 31.62 19.65
C THR A 644 -13.18 31.49 21.07
N ASN A 645 -14.49 31.28 21.22
CA ASN A 645 -15.28 31.54 22.44
C ASN A 645 -15.27 33.02 22.88
N HIS A 646 -14.94 33.94 21.97
CA HIS A 646 -14.95 35.38 22.18
C HIS A 646 -15.88 36.05 21.17
N GLN A 647 -16.61 37.08 21.59
CA GLN A 647 -17.40 37.88 20.67
C GLN A 647 -16.49 38.77 19.82
N PHE A 648 -16.91 39.04 18.59
CA PHE A 648 -16.21 39.97 17.73
C PHE A 648 -16.50 41.41 18.19
N GLU A 649 -15.44 42.22 18.32
CA GLU A 649 -15.52 43.62 18.74
C GLU A 649 -15.17 44.56 17.58
N GLU A 650 -15.88 45.68 17.48
CA GLU A 650 -15.65 46.66 16.40
C GLU A 650 -14.24 47.27 16.47
N GLU A 651 -13.72 47.51 17.66
CA GLU A 651 -12.33 47.92 17.87
C GLU A 651 -11.46 46.68 18.12
N GLU A 652 -10.22 46.65 17.60
CA GLU A 652 -9.31 45.52 17.85
C GLU A 652 -8.77 45.59 19.28
N PRO A 653 -9.04 44.57 20.13
CA PRO A 653 -8.47 44.54 21.46
C PRO A 653 -6.95 44.29 21.39
N GLU A 654 -6.20 44.80 22.38
CA GLU A 654 -4.73 44.66 22.41
C GLU A 654 -4.26 43.20 22.40
N ASN A 655 -5.09 42.27 22.92
CA ASN A 655 -4.81 40.83 22.97
C ASN A 655 -5.40 40.05 21.78
N GLN A 656 -5.80 40.70 20.68
CA GLN A 656 -6.42 40.04 19.52
C GLN A 656 -5.56 38.90 18.95
N ALA A 657 -4.24 39.09 18.86
CA ALA A 657 -3.32 38.07 18.37
C ALA A 657 -3.35 36.81 19.27
N GLU A 658 -3.37 37.00 20.59
CA GLU A 658 -3.43 35.92 21.57
C GLU A 658 -4.77 35.17 21.50
N ILE A 659 -5.88 35.88 21.30
CA ILE A 659 -7.22 35.28 21.09
C ILE A 659 -7.21 34.36 19.86
N LEU A 660 -6.64 34.84 18.75
CA LEU A 660 -6.59 34.08 17.49
C LEU A 660 -5.64 32.88 17.56
N GLU A 661 -4.52 32.98 18.28
CA GLU A 661 -3.57 31.87 18.46
C GLU A 661 -4.10 30.79 19.39
N ASN A 662 -4.81 31.17 20.47
CA ASN A 662 -5.37 30.25 21.45
C ASN A 662 -6.82 29.80 21.13
N ALA A 663 -7.36 30.22 19.99
CA ALA A 663 -8.68 29.82 19.53
C ALA A 663 -8.80 28.29 19.43
N LYS A 664 -10.02 27.76 19.62
CA LYS A 664 -10.31 26.35 19.40
C LYS A 664 -10.03 25.93 17.95
N TYR A 665 -10.32 26.83 17.01
CA TYR A 665 -10.07 26.66 15.57
C TYR A 665 -9.29 27.86 15.02
N PRO A 666 -7.96 27.93 15.23
CA PRO A 666 -7.15 29.11 14.91
C PRO A 666 -7.17 29.54 13.44
N LYS A 667 -7.17 28.59 12.49
CA LYS A 667 -7.13 28.92 11.06
C LYS A 667 -8.44 29.57 10.63
N SER A 668 -9.55 28.94 10.99
CA SER A 668 -10.88 29.47 10.72
C SER A 668 -11.13 30.79 11.45
N ALA A 669 -10.67 30.93 12.71
CA ALA A 669 -10.78 32.18 13.46
C ALA A 669 -10.07 33.34 12.75
N LYS A 670 -8.81 33.14 12.32
CA LYS A 670 -8.03 34.14 11.58
C LYS A 670 -8.73 34.55 10.29
N LYS A 671 -9.18 33.59 9.49
CA LYS A 671 -9.88 33.89 8.23
C LYS A 671 -11.20 34.63 8.44
N VAL A 672 -11.99 34.23 9.42
CA VAL A 672 -13.27 34.90 9.73
C VAL A 672 -13.02 36.31 10.27
N HIS A 673 -11.99 36.51 11.08
CA HIS A 673 -11.56 37.83 11.54
C HIS A 673 -11.23 38.76 10.37
N GLU A 674 -10.38 38.30 9.43
CA GLU A 674 -10.04 39.04 8.21
C GLU A 674 -11.31 39.38 7.39
N MET A 675 -12.21 38.41 7.23
CA MET A 675 -13.46 38.64 6.50
C MET A 675 -14.33 39.71 7.17
N LEU A 676 -14.49 39.66 8.50
CA LEU A 676 -15.26 40.64 9.27
C LEU A 676 -14.63 42.04 9.19
N ARG A 677 -13.31 42.15 9.36
CA ARG A 677 -12.57 43.42 9.26
C ARG A 677 -12.72 44.06 7.88
N ARG A 678 -12.57 43.28 6.81
CA ARG A 678 -12.80 43.78 5.45
C ARG A 678 -14.26 44.20 5.25
N GLY A 679 -15.20 43.42 5.78
CA GLY A 679 -16.62 43.72 5.75
C GLY A 679 -17.00 45.06 6.37
N GLN A 680 -16.33 45.45 7.46
CA GLN A 680 -16.53 46.76 8.10
C GLN A 680 -16.08 47.93 7.22
N ILE A 681 -15.02 47.74 6.44
CA ILE A 681 -14.42 48.77 5.60
C ILE A 681 -15.17 48.87 4.26
N ASP A 682 -15.38 47.73 3.60
CA ASP A 682 -15.85 47.67 2.22
C ASP A 682 -17.37 47.44 2.10
N GLY A 683 -18.05 47.13 3.21
CA GLY A 683 -19.46 46.72 3.23
C GLY A 683 -19.73 45.37 2.58
N PHE A 684 -18.68 44.68 2.13
CA PHE A 684 -18.71 43.40 1.45
C PHE A 684 -17.48 42.58 1.79
N THR A 685 -17.65 41.27 1.93
CA THR A 685 -16.53 40.35 2.12
C THR A 685 -16.87 38.96 1.57
N SER A 686 -15.83 38.25 1.15
CA SER A 686 -15.93 36.84 0.78
C SER A 686 -14.60 36.15 1.09
N PHE A 687 -14.65 34.83 1.21
CA PHE A 687 -13.47 34.00 1.41
C PHE A 687 -12.40 34.21 0.33
N TRP A 688 -12.82 34.55 -0.90
CA TRP A 688 -12.00 34.57 -2.12
C TRP A 688 -11.29 35.90 -2.38
N ILE A 689 -11.50 36.89 -1.52
CA ILE A 689 -10.89 38.21 -1.68
C ILE A 689 -9.65 38.25 -0.78
N GLY A 690 -8.52 38.63 -1.37
CA GLY A 690 -7.24 38.87 -0.70
C GLY A 690 -7.20 40.22 0.01
#